data_AF-A0AB74FAH7-F1
#
_entry.id   AF-A0AB74FAH7-F1
#
_cell.length_a   1.000
_cell.length_b   1.000
_cell.length_c   1.000
_cell.angle_alpha   90.00
_cell.angle_beta   90.00
_cell.angle_gamma   90.00
#
_symmetry.space_group_name_H-M   'P 1'
#
loop_
_entity.id
_entity.type
_entity.pdbx_description
1 polymer ?
#
loop_
_entity_poly.entity_id
_entity_poly.type
_entity_poly.pdbx_seq_one_letter_code
_entity_poly.pdbx_strand_id
1 'polypeptide(L)'
;MALDLEGVPPQWRERIASLPVEQQEIMLRGMAAVFKAPAEPKLPEPPSVDDRDLLRQALYPRRDLADEPLSAREQAEFDALVSTPGGESTAAPGVYNQPVKMLTVGEVAQALGISSTGVRRLIKSRRLPAFTMFKTVRVRSDLVWALRNRPDLTPGLIGDGPAYRPNHCAMDPFKGVPVEQVAAQLRVHPQTLRRWDRHYRNNEIKMWSHAGRGEEAAVMSKTLSLHHIPFEKSQLRFVSRLDMHGASPEVKRTIADALRRIDRAPVRPDQVRRNQRLSDAATGQRLFTYPEVAAFLHLTPSGARKAIMSAGIPVQILGGVARVRYDDMVHLMLTRHNKALRKNQPWMPVAKPESPQLIPIADAANRMGVTVRTVRRWIAAKKIVGVIRDEALWIRVADLQAHGERDELSARRDRRRAQASETVARGATLTSGHFASFLHWLRYTSPEVDLHDALHTRSSAAELGGCRPVVIENLVREGLIPAQRHGRELRIRTMDLYAAAVFSAKVARMCPKLKPKDVRERHSVIGEYLSFEQAAARLKRPVSEVRRLVAEKALLTVRFGQVHRLHVSEIEGPGLVRFKKIAEPYPPLKYHRSFSQMTVNEAADELGLSERTVLRWVRSGALLGAYASRKKWRWNSYGVPVKVDVPTNRGGALLSARTVIAARRLRQVRGLQPRDLIEVTRGQLSAGNYPELKPWQEFMLVDDLSVA
;
A
#
# COMPACT_ATOMS: atom_id res chain seq x y z
N MET A 1 1.76 65.06 40.10
CA MET A 1 1.75 64.06 41.19
C MET A 1 2.93 63.14 40.95
N ALA A 2 3.91 63.13 41.85
CA ALA A 2 5.11 62.28 41.72
C ALA A 2 4.69 60.81 41.79
N LEU A 3 5.07 60.02 40.79
CA LEU A 3 4.86 58.57 40.77
C LEU A 3 6.00 57.93 41.58
N ASP A 4 5.72 57.53 42.81
CA ASP A 4 6.72 56.98 43.73
C ASP A 4 7.35 55.68 43.22
N LEU A 5 8.68 55.61 43.31
CA LEU A 5 9.53 54.49 42.90
C LEU A 5 9.45 53.27 43.85
N GLU A 6 8.61 53.33 44.88
CA GLU A 6 8.55 52.33 45.96
C GLU A 6 8.09 50.94 45.48
N GLY A 7 7.34 50.85 44.38
CA GLY A 7 6.87 49.58 43.80
C GLY A 7 7.79 48.94 42.75
N VAL A 8 8.88 49.60 42.36
CA VAL A 8 9.76 49.14 41.26
C VAL A 8 10.90 48.26 41.82
N PRO A 9 11.23 47.10 41.22
CA PRO A 9 12.35 46.27 41.66
C PRO A 9 13.68 47.05 41.69
N PRO A 10 14.57 46.83 42.68
CA PRO A 10 15.73 47.68 42.95
C PRO A 10 16.66 47.85 41.73
N GLN A 11 16.84 46.80 40.94
CA GLN A 11 17.63 46.78 39.70
C GLN A 11 17.16 47.76 38.60
N TRP A 12 15.92 48.26 38.66
CA TRP A 12 15.36 49.21 37.69
C TRP A 12 15.29 50.65 38.21
N ARG A 13 15.41 50.85 39.53
CA ARG A 13 15.30 52.19 40.15
C ARG A 13 16.41 53.12 39.70
N GLU A 14 17.65 52.64 39.69
CA GLU A 14 18.82 53.44 39.29
C GLU A 14 18.78 53.82 37.81
N ARG A 15 18.32 52.91 36.95
CA ARG A 15 18.16 53.17 35.51
C ARG A 15 17.06 54.18 35.23
N ILE A 16 15.93 54.08 35.92
CA ILE A 16 14.81 55.02 35.73
C ILE A 16 15.20 56.41 36.26
N ALA A 17 15.84 56.49 37.43
CA ALA A 17 16.33 57.76 37.98
C ALA A 17 17.32 58.50 37.06
N SER A 18 18.05 57.77 36.22
CA SER A 18 19.01 58.35 35.27
C SER A 18 18.39 58.90 33.97
N LEU A 19 17.10 58.68 33.73
CA LEU A 19 16.40 59.13 32.52
C LEU A 19 15.82 60.55 32.69
N PRO A 20 15.61 61.31 31.59
CA PRO A 20 14.89 62.58 31.63
C PRO A 20 13.46 62.40 32.18
N VAL A 21 12.96 63.40 32.93
CA VAL A 21 11.67 63.34 33.66
C VAL A 21 10.49 62.93 32.78
N GLU A 22 10.44 63.38 31.54
CA GLU A 22 9.39 63.01 30.57
C GLU A 22 9.43 61.51 30.20
N GLN A 23 10.62 60.91 30.11
CA GLN A 23 10.79 59.48 29.82
C GLN A 23 10.57 58.62 31.06
N GLN A 24 10.90 59.15 32.25
CA GLN A 24 10.57 58.52 33.52
C GLN A 24 9.05 58.35 33.67
N GLU A 25 8.28 59.38 33.36
CA GLU A 25 6.82 59.33 33.49
C GLU A 25 6.18 58.33 32.52
N ILE A 26 6.67 58.24 31.29
CA ILE A 26 6.23 57.26 30.29
C ILE A 26 6.56 55.83 30.75
N MET A 27 7.77 55.61 31.27
CA MET A 27 8.23 54.30 31.70
C MET A 27 7.51 53.84 32.98
N LEU A 28 7.28 54.76 33.93
CA LEU A 28 6.50 54.50 35.15
C LEU A 28 5.01 54.25 34.84
N ARG A 29 4.40 54.96 33.88
CA ARG A 29 3.05 54.65 33.41
C ARG A 29 2.96 53.31 32.69
N GLY A 30 3.97 52.97 31.88
CA GLY A 30 4.07 51.67 31.22
C GLY A 30 4.21 50.51 32.20
N MET A 31 4.99 50.69 33.27
CA MET A 31 5.12 49.70 34.34
C MET A 31 3.87 49.63 35.21
N ALA A 32 3.25 50.75 35.56
CA ALA A 32 2.00 50.77 36.32
C ALA A 32 0.86 50.04 35.58
N ALA A 33 0.82 50.07 34.24
CA ALA A 33 -0.12 49.30 33.43
C ALA A 33 0.12 47.77 33.49
N VAL A 34 1.37 47.34 33.72
CA VAL A 34 1.74 45.92 33.89
C VAL A 34 1.47 45.45 35.32
N PHE A 35 1.64 46.32 36.33
CA PHE A 35 1.47 45.96 37.74
C PHE A 35 0.05 46.21 38.31
N LYS A 36 -0.79 47.03 37.66
CA LYS A 36 -2.23 47.19 37.97
C LYS A 36 -3.14 46.37 37.05
N ALA A 37 -2.65 45.28 36.45
CA ALA A 37 -3.56 44.31 35.85
C ALA A 37 -4.38 43.66 36.98
N PRO A 38 -5.74 43.72 36.95
CA PRO A 38 -6.55 43.05 37.96
C PRO A 38 -6.18 41.57 38.00
N ALA A 39 -6.02 40.99 39.19
CA ALA A 39 -5.77 39.57 39.35
C ALA A 39 -6.85 38.78 38.59
N GLU A 40 -6.44 37.97 37.61
CA GLU A 40 -7.37 37.11 36.88
C GLU A 40 -8.17 36.28 37.91
N PRO A 41 -9.51 36.18 37.78
CA PRO A 41 -10.28 35.30 38.65
C PRO A 41 -9.68 33.90 38.57
N LYS A 42 -9.31 33.32 39.73
CA LYS A 42 -8.80 31.95 39.80
C LYS A 42 -9.82 31.04 39.15
N LEU A 43 -9.46 30.52 37.98
CA LEU A 43 -10.25 29.56 37.23
C LEU A 43 -10.44 28.31 38.11
N PRO A 44 -11.58 27.60 38.00
CA PRO A 44 -11.65 26.24 38.53
C PRO A 44 -10.53 25.42 37.88
N GLU A 45 -9.77 24.71 38.70
CA GLU A 45 -8.74 23.80 38.19
C GLU A 45 -9.41 22.78 37.26
N PRO A 46 -8.86 22.54 36.06
CA PRO A 46 -9.40 21.54 35.17
C PRO A 46 -9.35 20.18 35.88
N PRO A 47 -10.30 19.26 35.63
CA PRO A 47 -10.13 17.89 36.09
C PRO A 47 -8.87 17.32 35.43
N SER A 48 -7.78 17.24 36.19
CA SER A 48 -6.56 16.52 35.84
C SER A 48 -6.75 15.06 36.23
N VAL A 49 -6.28 14.16 35.37
CA VAL A 49 -5.79 12.89 35.89
C VAL A 49 -4.47 13.24 36.57
N ASP A 50 -4.30 12.89 37.84
CA ASP A 50 -3.08 13.21 38.58
C ASP A 50 -1.88 12.70 37.77
N ASP A 51 -0.88 13.54 37.47
CA ASP A 51 0.29 13.14 36.65
C ASP A 51 1.01 11.94 37.30
N ARG A 52 0.84 11.79 38.61
CA ARG A 52 1.24 10.63 39.42
C ARG A 52 0.55 9.34 38.98
N ASP A 53 -0.73 9.38 38.65
CA ASP A 53 -1.50 8.20 38.22
C ASP A 53 -1.13 7.75 36.81
N LEU A 54 -0.82 8.70 35.90
CA LEU A 54 -0.31 8.38 34.56
C LEU A 54 1.09 7.75 34.62
N LEU A 55 1.98 8.30 35.47
CA LEU A 55 3.32 7.72 35.71
C LEU A 55 3.24 6.35 36.39
N ARG A 56 2.30 6.16 37.32
CA ARG A 56 2.02 4.86 37.95
C ARG A 56 1.56 3.81 36.94
N GLN A 57 0.64 4.16 36.04
CA GLN A 57 0.17 3.26 34.98
C GLN A 57 1.28 2.92 33.97
N ALA A 58 2.18 3.85 33.68
CA ALA A 58 3.30 3.62 32.77
C ALA A 58 4.39 2.71 33.38
N LEU A 59 4.70 2.87 34.67
CA LEU A 59 5.74 2.11 35.37
C LEU A 59 5.22 0.76 35.88
N TYR A 60 3.94 0.66 36.24
CA TYR A 60 3.31 -0.55 36.79
C TYR A 60 2.06 -0.99 35.99
N PRO A 61 2.16 -1.24 34.67
CA PRO A 61 1.01 -1.42 33.78
C PRO A 61 0.19 -2.71 34.00
N ARG A 62 0.62 -3.60 34.88
CA ARG A 62 0.00 -4.91 35.16
C ARG A 62 -0.27 -5.17 36.64
N ARG A 63 -0.04 -4.16 37.48
CA ARG A 63 -0.22 -4.26 38.93
C ARG A 63 -1.37 -3.34 39.30
N ASP A 64 -2.41 -3.90 39.91
CA ASP A 64 -3.48 -3.09 40.45
C ASP A 64 -3.02 -2.53 41.81
N LEU A 65 -2.68 -1.24 41.83
CA LEU A 65 -2.12 -0.59 43.01
C LEU A 65 -3.13 -0.39 44.14
N ALA A 66 -4.42 -0.69 43.87
CA ALA A 66 -5.46 -0.77 44.89
C ALA A 66 -5.34 -2.08 45.71
N ASP A 67 -4.99 -3.19 45.07
CA ASP A 67 -4.89 -4.51 45.70
C ASP A 67 -3.48 -4.80 46.22
N GLU A 68 -2.44 -4.27 45.55
CA GLU A 68 -1.05 -4.36 46.00
C GLU A 68 -0.36 -2.99 45.98
N PRO A 69 -0.39 -2.26 47.11
CA PRO A 69 0.26 -0.95 47.20
C PRO A 69 1.79 -1.08 47.07
N LEU A 70 2.41 -0.01 46.58
CA LEU A 70 3.87 0.10 46.49
C LEU A 70 4.48 0.06 47.90
N SER A 71 5.62 -0.60 48.03
CA SER A 71 6.38 -0.56 49.27
C SER A 71 6.88 0.86 49.55
N ALA A 72 7.11 1.21 50.82
CA ALA A 72 7.55 2.55 51.22
C ALA A 72 8.83 3.01 50.49
N ARG A 73 9.71 2.06 50.14
CA ARG A 73 10.93 2.31 49.37
C ARG A 73 10.65 2.63 47.90
N GLU A 74 9.77 1.87 47.25
CA GLU A 74 9.37 2.12 45.86
C GLU A 74 8.58 3.44 45.73
N GLN A 75 7.78 3.77 46.75
CA GLN A 75 7.08 5.03 46.83
C GLN A 75 8.04 6.21 46.92
N ALA A 76 9.08 6.10 47.77
CA ALA A 76 10.12 7.13 47.89
C ALA A 76 10.96 7.28 46.62
N GLU A 77 11.27 6.19 45.91
CA GLU A 77 11.96 6.22 44.62
C GLU A 77 11.09 6.86 43.53
N PHE A 78 9.77 6.58 43.53
CA PHE A 78 8.81 7.23 42.64
C PHE A 78 8.68 8.73 42.93
N ASP A 79 8.55 9.13 44.19
CA ASP A 79 8.47 10.53 44.59
C ASP A 79 9.78 11.28 44.27
N ALA A 80 10.93 10.62 44.42
CA ALA A 80 12.22 11.15 44.00
C ALA A 80 12.28 11.37 42.47
N LEU A 81 11.81 10.40 41.68
CA LEU A 81 11.73 10.49 40.21
C LEU A 81 10.79 11.61 39.74
N VAL A 82 9.65 11.79 40.40
CA VAL A 82 8.70 12.87 40.13
C VAL A 82 9.28 14.24 40.52
N SER A 83 10.11 14.29 41.57
CA SER A 83 10.73 15.51 42.05
C SER A 83 11.97 15.97 41.26
N THR A 84 12.59 15.10 40.46
CA THR A 84 13.71 15.48 39.58
C THR A 84 13.24 16.36 38.41
N PRO A 85 13.67 17.64 38.31
CA PRO A 85 13.33 18.49 37.19
C PRO A 85 14.15 18.07 35.96
N GLY A 86 13.60 17.14 35.19
CA GLY A 86 14.16 16.72 33.91
C GLY A 86 14.13 17.86 32.90
N GLY A 87 15.30 18.24 32.40
CA GLY A 87 15.50 19.30 31.41
C GLY A 87 14.96 18.95 30.03
N GLU A 88 13.64 19.07 29.85
CA GLU A 88 12.97 19.41 28.58
C GLU A 88 11.68 20.25 28.87
N SER A 89 11.71 21.06 29.94
CA SER A 89 10.59 21.92 30.36
C SER A 89 10.62 23.33 29.74
N THR A 90 11.27 23.53 28.59
CA THR A 90 11.26 24.83 27.88
C THR A 90 10.11 24.98 26.89
N ALA A 91 9.08 24.14 26.96
CA ALA A 91 7.79 24.45 26.38
C ALA A 91 6.89 24.93 27.52
N ALA A 92 6.62 26.22 27.59
CA ALA A 92 5.66 26.81 28.52
C ALA A 92 4.41 25.91 28.65
N PRO A 93 3.85 25.73 29.86
CA PRO A 93 2.66 24.91 30.06
C PRO A 93 1.57 25.41 29.13
N GLY A 94 1.22 24.59 28.13
CA GLY A 94 0.03 24.86 27.35
C GLY A 94 -1.13 24.76 28.32
N VAL A 95 -2.08 25.69 28.25
CA VAL A 95 -3.17 25.76 29.22
C VAL A 95 -4.00 24.46 29.28
N TYR A 96 -3.82 23.50 28.33
CA TYR A 96 -4.51 22.19 28.35
C TYR A 96 -3.63 21.03 27.82
N ASN A 97 -3.24 20.10 28.69
CA ASN A 97 -2.59 18.81 28.35
C ASN A 97 -3.61 17.67 28.13
N GLN A 98 -4.82 17.97 27.63
CA GLN A 98 -5.85 16.93 27.41
C GLN A 98 -5.76 16.31 26.01
N PRO A 99 -6.11 15.01 25.85
CA PRO A 99 -6.25 14.39 24.54
C PRO A 99 -7.44 15.03 23.79
N VAL A 100 -7.13 15.82 22.77
CA VAL A 100 -8.12 16.54 21.97
C VAL A 100 -8.94 15.56 21.12
N LYS A 101 -10.27 15.60 21.27
CA LYS A 101 -11.22 14.76 20.51
C LYS A 101 -11.94 15.57 19.45
N MET A 102 -12.34 14.90 18.36
CA MET A 102 -13.17 15.49 17.31
C MET A 102 -14.66 15.24 17.62
N LEU A 103 -15.35 16.29 18.07
CA LEU A 103 -16.75 16.27 18.46
C LEU A 103 -17.68 16.49 17.26
N THR A 104 -18.86 15.88 17.32
CA THR A 104 -19.98 16.13 16.40
C THR A 104 -20.73 17.40 16.79
N VAL A 105 -21.48 18.00 15.85
CA VAL A 105 -22.28 19.20 16.12
C VAL A 105 -23.26 19.00 17.29
N GLY A 106 -23.80 17.80 17.47
CA GLY A 106 -24.71 17.48 18.59
C GLY A 106 -24.00 17.47 19.94
N GLU A 107 -22.80 16.89 20.03
CA GLU A 107 -22.00 16.91 21.26
C GLU A 107 -21.51 18.31 21.61
N VAL A 108 -21.16 19.11 20.61
CA VAL A 108 -20.81 20.53 20.81
C VAL A 108 -22.00 21.31 21.35
N ALA A 109 -23.19 21.08 20.79
CA ALA A 109 -24.43 21.69 21.24
C ALA A 109 -24.72 21.37 22.72
N GLN A 110 -24.56 20.10 23.10
CA GLN A 110 -24.69 19.66 24.49
C GLN A 110 -23.63 20.28 25.41
N ALA A 111 -22.36 20.31 24.99
CA ALA A 111 -21.26 20.85 25.80
C ALA A 111 -21.36 22.36 26.04
N LEU A 112 -21.93 23.11 25.07
CA LEU A 112 -22.15 24.56 25.16
C LEU A 112 -23.53 24.94 25.71
N GLY A 113 -24.45 23.98 25.87
CA GLY A 113 -25.83 24.25 26.28
C GLY A 113 -26.64 25.04 25.24
N ILE A 114 -26.34 24.91 23.95
CA ILE A 114 -27.03 25.63 22.85
C ILE A 114 -27.62 24.65 21.83
N SER A 115 -28.50 25.15 20.95
CA SER A 115 -29.05 24.32 19.86
C SER A 115 -28.00 23.99 18.79
N SER A 116 -28.18 22.88 18.08
CA SER A 116 -27.34 22.49 16.94
C SER A 116 -27.31 23.56 15.83
N THR A 117 -28.41 24.29 15.64
CA THR A 117 -28.51 25.45 14.76
C THR A 117 -27.64 26.61 15.25
N GLY A 118 -27.60 26.85 16.57
CA GLY A 118 -26.70 27.82 17.21
C GLY A 118 -25.23 27.50 16.97
N VAL A 119 -24.84 26.23 17.13
CA VAL A 119 -23.47 25.78 16.79
C VAL A 119 -23.14 26.03 15.32
N ARG A 120 -24.06 25.72 14.40
CA ARG A 120 -23.84 25.98 12.96
C ARG A 120 -23.70 27.47 12.67
N ARG A 121 -24.40 28.35 13.38
CA ARG A 121 -24.22 29.80 13.27
C ARG A 121 -22.84 30.23 13.74
N LEU A 122 -22.35 29.69 14.87
CA LEU A 122 -20.99 29.96 15.38
C LEU A 122 -19.89 29.52 14.40
N ILE A 123 -20.09 28.37 13.74
CA ILE A 123 -19.17 27.89 12.70
C ILE A 123 -19.22 28.82 11.48
N LYS A 124 -20.42 29.20 11.02
CA LYS A 124 -20.60 30.09 9.86
C LYS A 124 -20.02 31.49 10.10
N SER A 125 -20.12 32.02 11.32
CA SER A 125 -19.55 33.30 11.73
C SER A 125 -18.05 33.24 12.07
N ARG A 126 -17.41 32.07 11.88
CA ARG A 126 -15.99 31.81 12.19
C ARG A 126 -15.61 32.00 13.67
N ARG A 127 -16.57 32.12 14.57
CA ARG A 127 -16.34 32.17 16.03
C ARG A 127 -15.96 30.81 16.61
N LEU A 128 -16.34 29.72 15.95
CA LEU A 128 -15.96 28.36 16.31
C LEU A 128 -15.36 27.64 15.09
N PRO A 129 -14.03 27.48 15.00
CA PRO A 129 -13.41 26.75 13.91
C PRO A 129 -13.86 25.29 13.88
N ALA A 130 -14.10 24.78 12.68
CA ALA A 130 -14.50 23.40 12.48
C ALA A 130 -13.80 22.81 11.26
N PHE A 131 -13.46 21.52 11.34
CA PHE A 131 -13.12 20.72 10.19
C PHE A 131 -14.40 20.46 9.38
N THR A 132 -14.42 20.92 8.14
CA THR A 132 -15.54 20.75 7.22
C THR A 132 -15.08 20.03 5.96
N MET A 133 -15.65 18.86 5.70
CA MET A 133 -15.34 18.06 4.53
C MET A 133 -16.58 17.34 4.00
N PHE A 134 -17.06 17.79 2.84
CA PHE A 134 -18.38 17.42 2.31
C PHE A 134 -19.48 17.63 3.37
N LYS A 135 -20.22 16.56 3.72
CA LYS A 135 -21.27 16.59 4.74
C LYS A 135 -20.74 16.41 6.18
N THR A 136 -19.42 16.24 6.35
CA THR A 136 -18.82 15.95 7.66
C THR A 136 -18.35 17.24 8.29
N VAL A 137 -18.87 17.54 9.48
CA VAL A 137 -18.47 18.69 10.30
C VAL A 137 -18.01 18.17 11.65
N ARG A 138 -16.79 18.55 12.06
CA ARG A 138 -16.20 18.19 13.35
C ARG A 138 -15.56 19.40 14.00
N VAL A 139 -15.69 19.50 15.31
CA VAL A 139 -15.10 20.58 16.11
C VAL A 139 -14.17 19.94 17.13
N ARG A 140 -13.01 20.54 17.37
CA ARG A 140 -12.09 20.04 18.40
C ARG A 140 -12.64 20.35 19.79
N SER A 141 -12.49 19.42 20.73
CA SER A 141 -13.02 19.54 22.09
C SER A 141 -12.41 20.71 22.90
N ASP A 142 -11.13 21.00 22.69
CA ASP A 142 -10.41 22.12 23.31
C ASP A 142 -10.98 23.48 22.88
N LEU A 143 -11.36 23.64 21.62
CA LEU A 143 -12.00 24.87 21.13
C LEU A 143 -13.39 25.08 21.74
N VAL A 144 -14.14 24.01 21.98
CA VAL A 144 -15.46 24.09 22.63
C VAL A 144 -15.31 24.48 24.10
N TRP A 145 -14.34 23.88 24.78
CA TRP A 145 -14.00 24.23 26.15
C TRP A 145 -13.54 25.68 26.25
N ALA A 146 -12.67 26.13 25.35
CA ALA A 146 -12.14 27.49 25.32
C ALA A 146 -13.27 28.50 25.11
N LEU A 147 -14.18 28.25 24.16
CA LEU A 147 -15.33 29.11 23.92
C LEU A 147 -16.26 29.22 25.13
N ARG A 148 -16.37 28.16 25.94
CA ARG A 148 -17.23 28.14 27.13
C ARG A 148 -16.62 28.89 28.32
N ASN A 149 -15.31 28.75 28.54
CA ASN A 149 -14.66 29.18 29.79
C ASN A 149 -13.74 30.41 29.62
N ARG A 150 -13.26 30.67 28.40
CA ARG A 150 -12.43 31.84 28.04
C ARG A 150 -12.92 32.48 26.73
N PRO A 151 -14.11 33.09 26.71
CA PRO A 151 -14.66 33.76 25.52
C PRO A 151 -13.88 35.03 25.13
N ASP A 152 -13.02 35.52 26.02
CA ASP A 152 -12.03 36.59 25.85
C ASP A 152 -10.91 36.22 24.88
N LEU A 153 -10.58 34.92 24.77
CA LEU A 153 -9.60 34.44 23.81
C LEU A 153 -10.19 34.55 22.41
N THR A 154 -9.73 35.55 21.66
CA THR A 154 -10.05 35.62 20.25
C THR A 154 -9.46 34.41 19.54
N PRO A 155 -10.26 33.71 18.70
CA PRO A 155 -9.71 32.77 17.75
C PRO A 155 -8.89 33.58 16.76
N GLY A 156 -7.62 33.80 17.07
CA GLY A 156 -6.69 34.54 16.22
C GLY A 156 -6.62 33.96 14.81
N LEU A 157 -5.92 34.66 13.91
CA LEU A 157 -5.51 34.05 12.64
C LEU A 157 -4.83 32.71 12.94
N ILE A 158 -5.22 31.70 12.18
CA ILE A 158 -4.84 30.30 12.35
C ILE A 158 -3.32 30.20 12.55
N GLY A 159 -2.86 30.01 13.79
CA GLY A 159 -1.43 29.91 14.12
C GLY A 159 -0.98 30.60 15.43
N ASP A 160 -1.62 31.70 15.85
CA ASP A 160 -0.98 32.62 16.82
C ASP A 160 -1.70 32.81 18.17
N GLY A 161 -2.77 32.04 18.46
CA GLY A 161 -3.49 32.14 19.73
C GLY A 161 -3.02 31.13 20.79
N PRO A 162 -3.01 31.46 22.10
CA PRO A 162 -2.63 30.52 23.16
C PRO A 162 -3.57 29.29 23.29
N ALA A 163 -4.79 29.38 22.75
CA ALA A 163 -5.73 28.26 22.60
C ALA A 163 -5.44 27.38 21.36
N TYR A 164 -4.56 27.81 20.46
CA TYR A 164 -4.21 27.12 19.23
C TYR A 164 -2.79 26.57 19.35
N ARG A 165 -2.68 25.31 19.79
CA ARG A 165 -1.52 24.51 19.39
C ARG A 165 -1.92 23.67 18.19
N PRO A 166 -1.38 23.96 16.99
CA PRO A 166 -1.40 22.96 15.94
C PRO A 166 -0.55 21.77 16.42
N ASN A 167 -0.99 20.54 16.13
CA ASN A 167 -0.12 19.37 16.23
C ASN A 167 0.95 19.49 15.13
N HIS A 168 1.89 20.41 15.30
CA HIS A 168 3.05 20.54 14.44
C HIS A 168 4.06 19.51 14.90
N CYS A 169 3.92 18.28 14.41
CA CYS A 169 5.14 17.54 14.12
C CYS A 169 5.85 18.28 12.98
N ALA A 170 7.19 18.30 13.00
CA ALA A 170 7.97 18.67 11.82
C ALA A 170 7.33 17.96 10.61
N MET A 171 6.94 18.73 9.59
CA MET A 171 6.16 18.32 8.43
C MET A 171 6.89 17.24 7.63
N ASP A 172 6.93 16.01 8.16
CA ASP A 172 7.61 14.89 7.55
C ASP A 172 6.69 14.32 6.46
N PRO A 173 7.04 14.53 5.17
CA PRO A 173 6.21 14.07 4.06
C PRO A 173 6.15 12.54 3.96
N PHE A 174 6.87 11.80 4.81
CA PHE A 174 6.92 10.34 4.79
C PHE A 174 6.28 9.69 6.02
N LYS A 175 5.60 10.45 6.88
CA LYS A 175 4.88 9.90 8.05
C LYS A 175 3.39 10.17 7.96
N GLY A 176 2.58 9.18 8.30
CA GLY A 176 1.13 9.26 8.27
C GLY A 176 0.46 8.36 9.30
N VAL A 177 -0.79 8.65 9.63
CA VAL A 177 -1.60 7.85 10.55
C VAL A 177 -2.48 6.89 9.74
N PRO A 178 -2.59 5.60 10.11
CA PRO A 178 -3.45 4.64 9.42
C PRO A 178 -4.87 5.16 9.19
N VAL A 179 -5.42 4.91 7.99
CA VAL A 179 -6.74 5.39 7.59
C VAL A 179 -7.83 4.95 8.57
N GLU A 180 -7.73 3.77 9.15
CA GLU A 180 -8.70 3.26 10.13
C GLU A 180 -8.71 4.07 11.42
N GLN A 181 -7.54 4.46 11.92
CA GLN A 181 -7.42 5.26 13.14
C GLN A 181 -7.97 6.67 12.92
N VAL A 182 -7.65 7.29 11.78
CA VAL A 182 -8.20 8.61 11.41
C VAL A 182 -9.72 8.54 11.18
N ALA A 183 -10.21 7.45 10.59
CA ALA A 183 -11.63 7.23 10.38
C ALA A 183 -12.39 7.09 11.71
N ALA A 184 -11.83 6.34 12.66
CA ALA A 184 -12.37 6.21 14.02
C ALA A 184 -12.40 7.57 14.73
N GLN A 185 -11.32 8.34 14.64
CA GLN A 185 -11.23 9.67 15.24
C GLN A 185 -12.24 10.66 14.65
N LEU A 186 -12.42 10.65 13.34
CA LEU A 186 -13.43 11.48 12.66
C LEU A 186 -14.85 10.90 12.73
N ARG A 187 -15.01 9.69 13.28
CA ARG A 187 -16.28 8.95 13.38
C ARG A 187 -16.96 8.81 12.02
N VAL A 188 -16.19 8.31 11.04
CA VAL A 188 -16.64 8.00 9.69
C VAL A 188 -16.15 6.62 9.28
N HIS A 189 -16.79 6.00 8.30
CA HIS A 189 -16.31 4.73 7.77
C HIS A 189 -14.98 4.93 7.00
N PRO A 190 -13.98 4.02 7.09
CA PRO A 190 -12.69 4.16 6.38
C PRO A 190 -12.84 4.36 4.86
N GLN A 191 -13.87 3.77 4.28
CA GLN A 191 -14.19 3.89 2.87
C GLN A 191 -14.64 5.31 2.47
N THR A 192 -15.16 6.11 3.42
CA THR A 192 -15.49 7.53 3.23
C THR A 192 -14.23 8.35 3.03
N LEU A 193 -13.19 8.14 3.85
CA LEU A 193 -11.89 8.80 3.66
C LEU A 193 -11.27 8.43 2.31
N ARG A 194 -11.38 7.17 1.89
CA ARG A 194 -10.92 6.71 0.56
C ARG A 194 -11.74 7.30 -0.59
N ARG A 195 -13.00 7.69 -0.37
CA ARG A 195 -13.81 8.43 -1.36
C ARG A 195 -13.36 9.88 -1.48
N TRP A 196 -13.01 10.52 -0.36
CA TRP A 196 -12.44 11.86 -0.36
C TRP A 196 -11.14 11.91 -1.14
N ASP A 197 -10.20 11.01 -0.85
CA ASP A 197 -8.93 10.90 -1.58
C ASP A 197 -9.16 10.73 -3.09
N ARG A 198 -10.05 9.81 -3.49
CA ARG A 198 -10.42 9.63 -4.91
C ARG A 198 -11.02 10.88 -5.56
N HIS A 199 -11.92 11.58 -4.85
CA HIS A 199 -12.54 12.80 -5.38
C HIS A 199 -11.51 13.91 -5.60
N TYR A 200 -10.68 14.20 -4.59
CA TYR A 200 -9.65 15.24 -4.68
C TYR A 200 -8.57 14.89 -5.68
N ARG A 201 -8.23 13.59 -5.81
CA ARG A 201 -7.30 13.09 -6.82
C ARG A 201 -7.82 13.26 -8.25
N ASN A 202 -9.08 12.94 -8.52
CA ASN A 202 -9.66 13.07 -9.85
C ASN A 202 -9.78 14.55 -10.29
N ASN A 203 -9.82 15.48 -9.33
CA ASN A 203 -9.94 16.91 -9.56
C ASN A 203 -8.63 17.69 -9.35
N GLU A 204 -7.51 16.99 -9.12
CA GLU A 204 -6.16 17.57 -8.90
C GLU A 204 -6.03 18.60 -7.76
N ILE A 205 -6.94 18.57 -6.78
CA ILE A 205 -6.95 19.51 -5.64
C ILE A 205 -6.18 18.92 -4.45
N LYS A 206 -5.19 19.65 -3.92
CA LYS A 206 -4.27 19.18 -2.86
C LYS A 206 -4.79 19.36 -1.42
N MET A 207 -6.09 19.20 -1.19
CA MET A 207 -6.66 19.34 0.16
C MET A 207 -6.62 18.05 0.97
N TRP A 208 -6.65 16.88 0.35
CA TRP A 208 -6.64 15.60 1.07
C TRP A 208 -5.83 14.56 0.33
N SER A 209 -4.91 13.90 1.02
CA SER A 209 -4.01 12.91 0.40
C SER A 209 -3.80 11.69 1.29
N HIS A 210 -3.89 10.51 0.68
CA HIS A 210 -3.47 9.23 1.25
C HIS A 210 -2.14 8.78 0.65
N ALA A 211 -1.39 7.97 1.40
CA ALA A 211 -0.28 7.21 0.85
C ALA A 211 -0.39 5.73 1.28
N GLY A 212 0.21 4.82 0.51
CA GLY A 212 0.02 3.37 0.69
C GLY A 212 -1.20 2.79 -0.04
N ARG A 213 -1.40 1.47 0.06
CA ARG A 213 -2.51 0.73 -0.56
C ARG A 213 -3.17 -0.22 0.44
N GLY A 214 -4.48 -0.44 0.29
CA GLY A 214 -5.22 -1.42 1.09
C GLY A 214 -5.23 -1.07 2.59
N GLU A 215 -4.84 -2.03 3.42
CA GLU A 215 -4.74 -1.91 4.88
C GLU A 215 -3.51 -1.09 5.33
N GLU A 216 -2.49 -0.95 4.48
CA GLU A 216 -1.33 -0.08 4.73
C GLU A 216 -1.60 1.40 4.37
N ALA A 217 -2.82 1.75 3.99
CA ALA A 217 -3.16 3.13 3.65
C ALA A 217 -3.12 4.04 4.89
N ALA A 218 -2.42 5.16 4.79
CA ALA A 218 -2.30 6.17 5.84
C ALA A 218 -2.63 7.57 5.32
N VAL A 219 -3.23 8.40 6.18
CA VAL A 219 -3.42 9.83 5.93
C VAL A 219 -2.15 10.54 6.37
N MET A 220 -1.58 11.36 5.49
CA MET A 220 -0.29 12.01 5.74
C MET A 220 -0.37 12.99 6.90
N SER A 221 0.68 13.06 7.72
CA SER A 221 0.82 14.03 8.83
C SER A 221 0.54 15.45 8.34
N LYS A 222 1.09 15.82 7.18
CA LYS A 222 0.84 17.10 6.50
C LYS A 222 -0.65 17.38 6.27
N THR A 223 -1.42 16.38 5.85
CA THR A 223 -2.87 16.53 5.63
C THR A 223 -3.60 16.68 6.95
N LEU A 224 -3.23 15.92 7.99
CA LEU A 224 -3.83 16.02 9.31
C LEU A 224 -3.55 17.39 9.94
N SER A 225 -2.32 17.89 9.83
CA SER A 225 -1.92 19.21 10.31
C SER A 225 -2.62 20.34 9.55
N LEU A 226 -2.77 20.22 8.21
CA LEU A 226 -3.52 21.19 7.39
C LEU A 226 -4.96 21.34 7.87
N HIS A 227 -5.60 20.24 8.27
CA HIS A 227 -6.99 20.20 8.73
C HIS A 227 -7.13 20.30 10.25
N HIS A 228 -6.02 20.52 10.96
CA HIS A 228 -5.95 20.56 12.42
C HIS A 228 -6.59 19.35 13.12
N ILE A 229 -6.50 18.17 12.50
CA ILE A 229 -6.94 16.92 13.09
C ILE A 229 -5.86 16.49 14.10
N PRO A 230 -6.20 16.27 15.38
CA PRO A 230 -5.21 15.87 16.37
C PRO A 230 -4.69 14.47 16.07
N PHE A 231 -3.42 14.21 16.34
CA PHE A 231 -2.82 12.87 16.29
C PHE A 231 -1.62 12.81 17.23
N GLU A 232 -1.32 11.63 17.75
CA GLU A 232 -0.15 11.39 18.59
C GLU A 232 1.08 11.02 17.74
N LYS A 233 2.28 11.37 18.22
CA LYS A 233 3.54 10.95 17.57
C LYS A 233 3.68 9.43 17.50
N SER A 234 3.13 8.71 18.48
CA SER A 234 3.08 7.24 18.56
C SER A 234 2.28 6.59 17.40
N GLN A 235 1.30 7.31 16.85
CA GLN A 235 0.41 6.82 15.79
C GLN A 235 1.02 6.98 14.39
N LEU A 236 2.09 7.77 14.27
CA LEU A 236 2.76 8.00 12.99
C LEU A 236 3.47 6.74 12.54
N ARG A 237 3.04 6.22 11.39
CA ARG A 237 3.72 5.16 10.67
C ARG A 237 4.47 5.73 9.48
N PHE A 238 5.65 5.16 9.22
CA PHE A 238 6.40 5.48 8.02
C PHE A 238 5.64 4.99 6.79
N VAL A 239 5.49 5.86 5.79
CA VAL A 239 4.93 5.53 4.49
C VAL A 239 6.05 5.58 3.46
N SER A 240 6.32 4.42 2.86
CA SER A 240 7.38 4.23 1.87
C SER A 240 7.38 5.28 0.77
N ARG A 241 8.59 5.77 0.43
CA ARG A 241 8.85 6.72 -0.66
C ARG A 241 8.32 6.24 -2.02
N LEU A 242 8.23 4.92 -2.24
CA LEU A 242 7.72 4.31 -3.47
C LEU A 242 6.19 4.26 -3.54
N ASP A 243 5.51 4.34 -2.38
CA ASP A 243 4.05 4.21 -2.25
C ASP A 243 3.35 5.58 -2.09
N MET A 244 4.11 6.68 -2.26
CA MET A 244 3.60 8.05 -2.22
C MET A 244 2.84 8.41 -3.51
N HIS A 245 1.56 8.03 -3.54
CA HIS A 245 0.64 8.52 -4.56
C HIS A 245 0.29 10.00 -4.25
N GLY A 246 0.51 10.91 -5.20
CA GLY A 246 0.22 12.35 -5.04
C GLY A 246 1.41 13.23 -4.63
N ALA A 247 2.62 12.67 -4.43
CA ALA A 247 3.83 13.49 -4.31
C ALA A 247 4.00 14.41 -5.53
N SER A 248 4.38 15.68 -5.29
CA SER A 248 4.58 16.65 -6.37
C SER A 248 5.60 16.11 -7.38
N PRO A 249 5.55 16.55 -8.66
CA PRO A 249 6.55 16.17 -9.66
C PRO A 249 7.98 16.40 -9.16
N GLU A 250 8.20 17.45 -8.38
CA GLU A 250 9.48 17.77 -7.73
C GLU A 250 9.89 16.71 -6.70
N VAL A 251 8.99 16.30 -5.80
CA VAL A 251 9.29 15.26 -4.79
C VAL A 251 9.50 13.89 -5.46
N LYS A 252 8.76 13.59 -6.53
CA LYS A 252 9.00 12.37 -7.32
C LYS A 252 10.32 12.42 -8.07
N ARG A 253 10.71 13.59 -8.60
CA ARG A 253 12.02 13.81 -9.22
C ARG A 253 13.14 13.69 -8.20
N THR A 254 13.01 14.24 -6.99
CA THR A 254 14.04 14.09 -5.94
C THR A 254 14.18 12.64 -5.49
N ILE A 255 13.07 11.89 -5.33
CA ILE A 255 13.11 10.45 -5.00
C ILE A 255 13.70 9.63 -6.16
N ALA A 256 13.28 9.88 -7.40
CA ALA A 256 13.80 9.19 -8.58
C ALA A 256 15.28 9.50 -8.81
N ASP A 257 15.70 10.75 -8.60
CA ASP A 257 17.10 11.15 -8.68
C ASP A 257 17.92 10.56 -7.52
N ALA A 258 17.36 10.44 -6.31
CA ALA A 258 18.01 9.75 -5.20
C ALA A 258 18.21 8.24 -5.48
N LEU A 259 17.20 7.58 -6.06
CA LEU A 259 17.31 6.17 -6.48
C LEU A 259 18.31 6.00 -7.63
N ARG A 260 18.27 6.88 -8.65
CA ARG A 260 19.25 6.89 -9.74
C ARG A 260 20.68 7.19 -9.27
N ARG A 261 20.86 7.91 -8.16
CA ARG A 261 22.19 8.18 -7.56
C ARG A 261 22.79 6.93 -6.91
N ILE A 262 21.96 6.06 -6.33
CA ILE A 262 22.41 4.77 -5.76
C ILE A 262 22.92 3.83 -6.86
N ASP A 263 22.34 3.91 -8.06
CA ASP A 263 22.70 3.05 -9.20
C ASP A 263 23.78 3.66 -10.13
N ARG A 264 24.24 4.90 -9.88
CA ARG A 264 25.25 5.54 -10.73
C ARG A 264 26.67 5.13 -10.36
N ALA A 265 27.41 4.66 -11.36
CA ALA A 265 28.86 4.52 -11.29
C ALA A 265 29.52 5.89 -11.02
N PRO A 266 30.64 5.96 -10.28
CA PRO A 266 31.38 7.21 -10.07
C PRO A 266 31.79 7.81 -11.41
N VAL A 267 31.58 9.13 -11.57
CA VAL A 267 32.01 9.87 -12.77
C VAL A 267 33.51 9.68 -12.95
N ARG A 268 33.93 9.15 -14.11
CA ARG A 268 35.35 8.90 -14.36
C ARG A 268 36.09 10.24 -14.61
N PRO A 269 37.31 10.44 -14.08
CA PRO A 269 38.02 11.73 -14.14
C PRO A 269 38.28 12.27 -15.55
N ASP A 270 38.35 11.39 -16.54
CA ASP A 270 38.59 11.60 -17.98
C ASP A 270 37.35 12.11 -18.74
N GLN A 271 36.14 11.93 -18.18
CA GLN A 271 34.88 12.32 -18.84
C GLN A 271 34.44 13.75 -18.54
N VAL A 272 35.24 14.50 -17.77
CA VAL A 272 34.85 15.75 -17.12
C VAL A 272 35.67 16.92 -17.63
N ARG A 273 35.02 17.96 -18.15
CA ARG A 273 35.71 19.21 -18.51
C ARG A 273 36.07 20.04 -17.26
N ARG A 274 37.19 20.77 -17.31
CA ARG A 274 37.69 21.62 -16.20
C ARG A 274 36.64 22.60 -15.66
N ASN A 275 35.89 23.24 -16.57
CA ASN A 275 34.92 24.29 -16.22
C ASN A 275 33.50 23.76 -15.98
N GLN A 276 33.30 22.45 -16.07
CA GLN A 276 31.98 21.84 -15.90
C GLN A 276 31.57 21.90 -14.42
N ARG A 277 30.36 22.40 -14.18
CA ARG A 277 29.72 22.31 -12.85
C ARG A 277 29.32 20.85 -12.63
N LEU A 278 29.76 20.29 -11.50
CA LEU A 278 29.54 18.88 -11.17
C LEU A 278 28.79 18.76 -9.86
N SER A 279 28.10 17.65 -9.72
CA SER A 279 27.54 17.19 -8.47
C SER A 279 28.21 15.88 -8.05
N ASP A 280 28.39 15.70 -6.75
CA ASP A 280 28.88 14.45 -6.16
C ASP A 280 27.93 13.30 -6.53
N ALA A 281 28.48 12.17 -6.96
CA ALA A 281 27.70 11.00 -7.36
C ALA A 281 26.93 10.40 -6.17
N ALA A 282 27.51 10.46 -4.96
CA ALA A 282 26.91 9.89 -3.75
C ALA A 282 25.79 10.79 -3.17
N THR A 283 26.06 12.09 -3.01
CA THR A 283 25.13 13.01 -2.32
C THR A 283 24.28 13.85 -3.28
N GLY A 284 24.70 14.00 -4.54
CA GLY A 284 24.08 14.90 -5.52
C GLY A 284 24.29 16.39 -5.23
N GLN A 285 25.06 16.73 -4.20
CA GLN A 285 25.41 18.11 -3.89
C GLN A 285 26.45 18.64 -4.87
N ARG A 286 26.40 19.95 -5.12
CA ARG A 286 27.37 20.61 -6.01
C ARG A 286 28.79 20.50 -5.44
N LEU A 287 29.72 20.19 -6.33
CA LEU A 287 31.16 20.24 -6.10
C LEU A 287 31.68 21.60 -6.55
N PHE A 288 32.39 22.29 -5.65
CA PHE A 288 32.91 23.65 -5.85
C PHE A 288 34.41 23.61 -6.10
N THR A 289 34.87 24.36 -7.09
CA THR A 289 36.30 24.58 -7.36
C THR A 289 36.91 25.55 -6.36
N TYR A 290 38.24 25.56 -6.18
CA TYR A 290 38.88 26.53 -5.27
C TYR A 290 38.52 28.00 -5.54
N PRO A 291 38.42 28.49 -6.80
CA PRO A 291 37.98 29.84 -7.06
C PRO A 291 36.54 30.12 -6.59
N GLU A 292 35.63 29.15 -6.77
CA GLU A 292 34.24 29.29 -6.30
C GLU A 292 34.17 29.28 -4.77
N VAL A 293 34.96 28.43 -4.09
CA VAL A 293 35.07 28.41 -2.63
C VAL A 293 35.67 29.73 -2.11
N ALA A 294 36.66 30.28 -2.81
CA ALA A 294 37.27 31.56 -2.48
C ALA A 294 36.25 32.70 -2.56
N ALA A 295 35.45 32.74 -3.64
CA ALA A 295 34.36 33.69 -3.78
C ALA A 295 33.30 33.53 -2.66
N PHE A 296 32.92 32.29 -2.33
CA PHE A 296 31.93 32.01 -1.29
C PHE A 296 32.40 32.42 0.11
N LEU A 297 33.69 32.24 0.42
CA LEU A 297 34.26 32.50 1.74
C LEU A 297 34.91 33.89 1.87
N HIS A 298 34.78 34.73 0.84
CA HIS A 298 35.46 36.02 0.71
C HIS A 298 36.97 35.91 0.99
N LEU A 299 37.63 34.98 0.30
CA LEU A 299 39.08 34.71 0.37
C LEU A 299 39.73 34.85 -1.00
N THR A 300 41.07 34.93 -1.02
CA THR A 300 41.84 34.69 -2.24
C THR A 300 41.83 33.18 -2.59
N PRO A 301 42.00 32.80 -3.87
CA PRO A 301 42.06 31.38 -4.27
C PRO A 301 43.14 30.58 -3.52
N SER A 302 44.30 31.20 -3.29
CA SER A 302 45.40 30.64 -2.49
C SER A 302 45.04 30.56 -1.00
N GLY A 303 44.31 31.53 -0.46
CA GLY A 303 43.76 31.50 0.90
C GLY A 303 42.74 30.39 1.11
N ALA A 304 41.84 30.17 0.15
CA ALA A 304 40.88 29.07 0.18
C ALA A 304 41.60 27.70 0.18
N ARG A 305 42.59 27.51 -0.69
CA ARG A 305 43.42 26.29 -0.70
C ARG A 305 44.08 26.02 0.65
N LYS A 306 44.73 27.03 1.24
CA LYS A 306 45.38 26.91 2.57
C LYS A 306 44.36 26.57 3.66
N ALA A 307 43.21 27.23 3.67
CA ALA A 307 42.17 26.98 4.66
C ALA A 307 41.63 25.54 4.59
N ILE A 308 41.37 25.04 3.38
CA ILE A 308 40.89 23.67 3.15
C ILE A 308 41.92 22.64 3.61
N MET A 309 43.19 22.84 3.27
CA MET A 309 44.28 21.96 3.71
C MET A 309 44.43 21.98 5.23
N SER A 310 44.39 23.16 5.87
CA SER A 310 44.49 23.27 7.33
C SER A 310 43.32 22.63 8.07
N ALA A 311 42.15 22.57 7.44
CA ALA A 311 40.96 21.95 8.01
C ALA A 311 40.89 20.43 7.74
N GLY A 312 41.90 19.84 7.09
CA GLY A 312 41.93 18.41 6.76
C GLY A 312 40.80 17.96 5.82
N ILE A 313 40.24 18.88 5.03
CA ILE A 313 39.08 18.58 4.17
C ILE A 313 39.54 17.76 2.94
N PRO A 314 38.95 16.58 2.68
CA PRO A 314 39.30 15.78 1.51
C PRO A 314 38.81 16.43 0.23
N VAL A 315 39.68 16.49 -0.78
CA VAL A 315 39.43 17.13 -2.07
C VAL A 315 39.31 16.06 -3.17
N GLN A 316 38.34 16.22 -4.08
CA GLN A 316 38.19 15.35 -5.25
C GLN A 316 38.81 16.00 -6.47
N ILE A 317 39.75 15.31 -7.12
CA ILE A 317 40.35 15.77 -8.37
C ILE A 317 39.57 15.15 -9.53
N LEU A 318 38.83 15.98 -10.27
CA LEU A 318 38.00 15.55 -11.41
C LEU A 318 38.31 16.46 -12.61
N GLY A 319 38.58 15.90 -13.79
CA GLY A 319 38.99 16.69 -14.96
C GLY A 319 40.23 17.56 -14.72
N GLY A 320 41.11 17.16 -13.80
CA GLY A 320 42.33 17.92 -13.42
C GLY A 320 42.09 19.13 -12.51
N VAL A 321 40.88 19.34 -11.97
CA VAL A 321 40.57 20.43 -11.04
C VAL A 321 40.18 19.87 -9.68
N ALA A 322 40.80 20.42 -8.63
CA ALA A 322 40.44 20.19 -7.24
C ALA A 322 39.05 20.76 -6.92
N ARG A 323 38.14 19.88 -6.50
CA ARG A 323 36.78 20.25 -6.09
C ARG A 323 36.46 19.80 -4.66
N VAL A 324 35.71 20.64 -3.97
CA VAL A 324 35.32 20.54 -2.57
C VAL A 324 33.81 20.41 -2.49
N ARG A 325 33.31 19.64 -1.52
CA ARG A 325 31.87 19.46 -1.35
C ARG A 325 31.25 20.65 -0.61
N TYR A 326 29.97 20.90 -0.88
CA TYR A 326 29.23 21.98 -0.21
C TYR A 326 29.26 21.87 1.31
N ASP A 327 29.05 20.66 1.87
CA ASP A 327 29.03 20.46 3.32
C ASP A 327 30.36 20.85 3.99
N ASP A 328 31.46 20.57 3.29
CA ASP A 328 32.81 20.85 3.76
C ASP A 328 33.08 22.36 3.74
N MET A 329 32.50 23.08 2.77
CA MET A 329 32.55 24.54 2.67
C MET A 329 31.73 25.22 3.78
N VAL A 330 30.52 24.75 4.08
CA VAL A 330 29.68 25.27 5.18
C VAL A 330 30.37 25.06 6.52
N HIS A 331 30.95 23.88 6.73
CA HIS A 331 31.77 23.60 7.92
C HIS A 331 32.95 24.57 8.05
N LEU A 332 33.66 24.84 6.95
CA LEU A 332 34.80 25.76 6.94
C LEU A 332 34.38 27.21 7.22
N MET A 333 33.21 27.62 6.73
CA MET A 333 32.60 28.92 7.06
C MET A 333 32.31 29.02 8.57
N LEU A 334 31.65 28.02 9.15
CA LEU A 334 31.27 28.02 10.57
C LEU A 334 32.46 27.95 11.51
N THR A 335 33.47 27.12 11.22
CA THR A 335 34.70 27.05 12.02
C THR A 335 35.47 28.37 11.99
N ARG A 336 35.52 29.07 10.85
CA ARG A 336 36.10 30.41 10.77
C ARG A 336 35.29 31.44 11.54
N HIS A 337 33.96 31.41 11.43
CA HIS A 337 33.07 32.29 12.18
C HIS A 337 33.24 32.07 13.69
N ASN A 338 33.24 30.82 14.15
CA ASN A 338 33.46 30.45 15.55
C ASN A 338 34.85 30.84 16.04
N LYS A 339 35.90 30.74 15.21
CA LYS A 339 37.24 31.22 15.54
C LYS A 339 37.29 32.74 15.71
N ALA A 340 36.57 33.48 14.86
CA ALA A 340 36.44 34.93 14.97
C ALA A 340 35.61 35.34 16.20
N LEU A 341 34.49 34.65 16.46
CA LEU A 341 33.67 34.83 17.66
C LEU A 341 34.47 34.57 18.92
N ARG A 342 35.23 33.47 19.00
CA ARG A 342 36.09 33.19 20.18
C ARG A 342 37.14 34.26 20.42
N LYS A 343 37.67 34.87 19.36
CA LYS A 343 38.65 35.97 19.48
C LYS A 343 38.01 37.25 20.00
N ASN A 344 36.78 37.55 19.57
CA ASN A 344 36.13 38.82 19.86
C ASN A 344 35.20 38.77 21.09
N GLN A 345 34.62 37.61 21.39
CA GLN A 345 33.61 37.36 22.43
C GLN A 345 33.73 35.92 22.98
N PRO A 346 34.73 35.65 23.85
CA PRO A 346 35.05 34.29 24.32
C PRO A 346 33.95 33.60 25.15
N TRP A 347 33.00 34.36 25.71
CA TRP A 347 31.86 33.82 26.47
C TRP A 347 30.67 33.36 25.60
N MET A 348 30.67 33.64 24.29
CA MET A 348 29.57 33.21 23.43
C MET A 348 29.66 31.71 23.11
N PRO A 349 28.52 30.98 23.18
CA PRO A 349 28.48 29.58 22.80
C PRO A 349 28.81 29.41 21.30
N VAL A 350 29.47 28.30 20.97
CA VAL A 350 29.84 27.95 19.61
C VAL A 350 28.59 27.89 18.74
N ALA A 351 28.57 28.65 17.64
CA ALA A 351 27.49 28.60 16.67
C ALA A 351 27.44 27.20 16.05
N LYS A 352 26.35 26.48 16.34
CA LYS A 352 26.03 25.20 15.70
C LYS A 352 25.07 25.47 14.53
N PRO A 353 25.22 24.77 13.40
CA PRO A 353 24.24 24.87 12.32
C PRO A 353 22.89 24.34 12.80
N GLU A 354 21.79 24.98 12.37
CA GLU A 354 20.42 24.50 12.62
C GLU A 354 20.17 23.07 12.10
N SER A 355 20.93 22.67 11.07
CA SER A 355 20.92 21.31 10.51
C SER A 355 22.35 20.79 10.39
N PRO A 356 22.84 19.94 11.32
CA PRO A 356 24.19 19.40 11.27
C PRO A 356 24.33 18.46 10.07
N GLN A 357 25.12 18.83 9.06
CA GLN A 357 25.32 18.01 7.84
C GLN A 357 26.18 16.76 8.09
N LEU A 358 26.91 16.74 9.22
CA LEU A 358 27.68 15.61 9.71
C LEU A 358 27.14 15.21 11.08
N ILE A 359 26.92 13.91 11.25
CA ILE A 359 26.41 13.29 12.47
C ILE A 359 27.52 12.38 13.05
N PRO A 360 27.78 12.42 14.36
CA PRO A 360 28.70 11.48 15.00
C PRO A 360 28.26 10.04 14.77
N ILE A 361 29.21 9.11 14.67
CA ILE A 361 28.87 7.70 14.41
C ILE A 361 27.92 7.08 15.46
N ALA A 362 28.00 7.53 16.72
CA ALA A 362 27.12 7.07 17.80
C ALA A 362 25.65 7.47 17.54
N ASP A 363 25.43 8.74 17.22
CA ASP A 363 24.10 9.26 16.90
C ASP A 363 23.53 8.63 15.62
N ALA A 364 24.38 8.41 14.61
CA ALA A 364 24.00 7.73 13.39
C ALA A 364 23.58 6.28 13.64
N ALA A 365 24.31 5.57 14.52
CA ALA A 365 23.98 4.20 14.92
C ALA A 365 22.62 4.14 15.63
N ASN A 366 22.36 5.08 16.54
CA ASN A 366 21.08 5.21 17.24
C ASN A 366 19.92 5.48 16.27
N ARG A 367 20.08 6.42 15.33
CA ARG A 367 19.06 6.74 14.31
C ARG A 367 18.72 5.57 13.39
N MET A 368 19.70 4.73 13.07
CA MET A 368 19.49 3.52 12.25
C MET A 368 19.03 2.30 13.08
N GLY A 369 19.07 2.38 14.42
CA GLY A 369 18.74 1.27 15.30
C GLY A 369 19.73 0.10 15.21
N VAL A 370 21.00 0.37 14.94
CA VAL A 370 22.07 -0.63 14.84
C VAL A 370 23.25 -0.24 15.72
N THR A 371 24.15 -1.19 16.00
CA THR A 371 25.36 -0.90 16.78
C THR A 371 26.38 -0.08 15.97
N VAL A 372 27.19 0.72 16.66
CA VAL A 372 28.34 1.44 16.07
C VAL A 372 29.25 0.50 15.28
N ARG A 373 29.46 -0.73 15.77
CA ARG A 373 30.26 -1.77 15.08
C ARG A 373 29.66 -2.13 13.71
N THR A 374 28.34 -2.27 13.62
CA THR A 374 27.63 -2.53 12.35
C THR A 374 27.84 -1.38 11.37
N VAL A 375 27.74 -0.14 11.85
CA VAL A 375 27.96 1.06 11.03
C VAL A 375 29.40 1.15 10.54
N ARG A 376 30.40 0.90 11.39
CA ARG A 376 31.82 0.80 10.98
C ARG A 376 32.04 -0.26 9.91
N ARG A 377 31.39 -1.43 10.05
CA ARG A 377 31.44 -2.51 9.04
C ARG A 377 30.83 -2.07 7.71
N TRP A 378 29.75 -1.29 7.73
CA TRP A 378 29.14 -0.74 6.52
C TRP A 378 30.01 0.31 5.85
N ILE A 379 30.69 1.16 6.63
CA ILE A 379 31.68 2.10 6.12
C ILE A 379 32.85 1.35 5.47
N ALA A 380 33.40 0.32 6.14
CA ALA A 380 34.46 -0.52 5.60
C ALA A 380 34.04 -1.24 4.30
N ALA A 381 32.79 -1.69 4.24
CA ALA A 381 32.19 -2.30 3.04
C ALA A 381 31.77 -1.26 1.97
N LYS A 382 32.09 0.02 2.14
CA LYS A 382 31.75 1.14 1.25
C LYS A 382 30.24 1.29 0.97
N LYS A 383 29.39 0.85 1.90
CA LYS A 383 27.92 1.02 1.83
C LYS A 383 27.47 2.39 2.32
N ILE A 384 28.22 2.98 3.25
CA ILE A 384 28.02 4.33 3.79
C ILE A 384 29.37 5.04 3.72
N VAL A 385 29.37 6.34 3.39
CA VAL A 385 30.61 7.13 3.38
C VAL A 385 30.89 7.68 4.77
N GLY A 386 31.98 7.22 5.39
CA GLY A 386 32.50 7.79 6.63
C GLY A 386 33.49 8.93 6.36
N VAL A 387 33.46 9.98 7.18
CA VAL A 387 34.39 11.11 7.13
C VAL A 387 35.10 11.22 8.47
N ILE A 388 36.43 11.26 8.48
CA ILE A 388 37.21 11.48 9.70
C ILE A 388 37.43 13.00 9.84
N ARG A 389 37.08 13.56 10.99
CA ARG A 389 37.33 14.97 11.37
C ARG A 389 37.58 15.08 12.86
N ASP A 390 38.56 15.90 13.22
CA ASP A 390 38.95 16.12 14.62
C ASP A 390 39.13 14.79 15.36
N GLU A 391 39.82 13.85 14.72
CA GLU A 391 40.08 12.47 15.22
C GLU A 391 38.83 11.60 15.45
N ALA A 392 37.63 12.13 15.18
CA ALA A 392 36.37 11.42 15.27
C ALA A 392 35.83 10.97 13.90
N LEU A 393 35.07 9.88 13.89
CA LEU A 393 34.41 9.36 12.69
C LEU A 393 32.97 9.87 12.61
N TRP A 394 32.67 10.55 11.50
CA TRP A 394 31.39 11.19 11.20
C TRP A 394 30.73 10.52 10.00
N ILE A 395 29.40 10.60 9.96
CA ILE A 395 28.58 10.16 8.82
C ILE A 395 27.80 11.36 8.31
N ARG A 396 27.64 11.45 7.00
CA ARG A 396 26.85 12.50 6.37
C ARG A 396 25.37 12.22 6.53
N VAL A 397 24.60 13.27 6.78
CA VAL A 397 23.13 13.17 6.87
C VAL A 397 22.54 12.57 5.60
N ALA A 398 23.02 12.99 4.43
CA ALA A 398 22.52 12.50 3.14
C ALA A 398 22.70 10.98 2.98
N ASP A 399 23.86 10.45 3.38
CA ASP A 399 24.14 9.02 3.30
C ASP A 399 23.29 8.23 4.32
N LEU A 400 23.09 8.79 5.50
CA LEU A 400 22.20 8.23 6.52
C LEU A 400 20.73 8.16 6.02
N GLN A 401 20.24 9.24 5.42
CA GLN A 401 18.89 9.35 4.85
C GLN A 401 18.67 8.48 3.61
N ALA A 402 19.73 8.16 2.87
CA ALA A 402 19.68 7.24 1.74
C ALA A 402 19.60 5.78 2.21
N HIS A 403 20.35 5.44 3.28
CA HIS A 403 20.37 4.10 3.84
C HIS A 403 19.05 3.75 4.58
N GLY A 404 18.42 4.76 5.18
CA GLY A 404 17.11 4.69 5.84
C GLY A 404 17.22 4.65 7.36
N GLU A 405 16.23 5.25 8.03
CA GLU A 405 16.13 5.27 9.49
C GLU A 405 15.65 3.93 10.06
N ARG A 406 15.74 3.75 11.38
CA ARG A 406 15.34 2.52 12.10
C ARG A 406 13.97 2.00 11.65
N ASP A 407 12.98 2.89 11.52
CA ASP A 407 11.61 2.55 11.14
C ASP A 407 11.48 2.16 9.67
N GLU A 408 12.31 2.73 8.79
CA GLU A 408 12.35 2.36 7.38
C GLU A 408 13.00 0.99 7.19
N LEU A 409 14.05 0.69 7.96
CA LEU A 409 14.74 -0.59 7.92
C LEU A 409 13.89 -1.72 8.50
N SER A 410 13.15 -1.47 9.59
CA SER A 410 12.20 -2.43 10.15
C SER A 410 11.05 -2.71 9.17
N ALA A 411 10.41 -1.67 8.64
CA ALA A 411 9.32 -1.82 7.66
C ALA A 411 9.78 -2.54 6.38
N ARG A 412 11.00 -2.27 5.87
CA ARG A 412 11.57 -3.01 4.73
C ARG A 412 11.77 -4.50 5.05
N ARG A 413 12.20 -4.82 6.28
CA ARG A 413 12.42 -6.20 6.72
C ARG A 413 11.09 -6.95 6.84
N ASP A 414 10.07 -6.30 7.41
CA ASP A 414 8.74 -6.88 7.58
C ASP A 414 8.03 -7.05 6.25
N ARG A 415 8.15 -6.08 5.32
CA ARG A 415 7.68 -6.25 3.93
C ARG A 415 8.39 -7.38 3.19
N ARG A 416 9.71 -7.53 3.35
CA ARG A 416 10.43 -8.68 2.77
C ARG A 416 9.95 -10.00 3.35
N ARG A 417 9.64 -10.05 4.65
CA ARG A 417 9.05 -11.23 5.29
C ARG A 417 7.64 -11.50 4.78
N ALA A 418 6.80 -10.47 4.67
CA ALA A 418 5.43 -10.55 4.15
C ALA A 418 5.40 -10.97 2.68
N GLN A 419 6.26 -10.39 1.84
CA GLN A 419 6.44 -10.81 0.44
C GLN A 419 7.01 -12.23 0.34
N ALA A 420 7.91 -12.63 1.23
CA ALA A 420 8.38 -14.01 1.30
C ALA A 420 7.24 -14.97 1.68
N SER A 421 6.38 -14.62 2.65
CA SER A 421 5.22 -15.44 2.99
C SER A 421 4.17 -15.48 1.86
N GLU A 422 3.91 -14.36 1.19
CA GLU A 422 2.99 -14.32 0.03
C GLU A 422 3.54 -15.10 -1.16
N THR A 423 4.84 -15.02 -1.46
CA THR A 423 5.46 -15.78 -2.55
C THR A 423 5.52 -17.28 -2.25
N VAL A 424 5.66 -17.67 -0.97
CA VAL A 424 5.54 -19.06 -0.53
C VAL A 424 4.09 -19.56 -0.66
N ALA A 425 3.09 -18.72 -0.41
CA ALA A 425 1.67 -19.03 -0.62
C ALA A 425 1.26 -19.11 -2.10
N ARG A 426 1.96 -18.40 -3.00
CA ARG A 426 1.64 -18.40 -4.45
C ARG A 426 1.96 -19.71 -5.17
N GLY A 427 2.90 -20.52 -4.68
CA GLY A 427 3.33 -21.76 -5.32
C GLY A 427 2.51 -23.00 -4.97
N ALA A 428 1.99 -23.08 -3.74
CA ALA A 428 1.17 -24.19 -3.26
C ALA A 428 -0.31 -23.92 -3.52
N THR A 429 -0.86 -24.45 -4.62
CA THR A 429 -2.24 -24.17 -5.06
C THR A 429 -3.29 -25.20 -4.64
N LEU A 430 -2.88 -26.35 -4.07
CA LEU A 430 -3.83 -27.37 -3.64
C LEU A 430 -4.42 -27.02 -2.28
N THR A 431 -5.72 -27.28 -2.13
CA THR A 431 -6.49 -27.09 -0.88
C THR A 431 -6.89 -28.45 -0.30
N SER A 432 -7.30 -28.48 0.96
CA SER A 432 -7.86 -29.69 1.59
C SER A 432 -9.00 -30.32 0.76
N GLY A 433 -9.80 -29.48 0.09
CA GLY A 433 -10.84 -29.93 -0.82
C GLY A 433 -10.32 -30.76 -2.00
N HIS A 434 -9.16 -30.40 -2.58
CA HIS A 434 -8.55 -31.15 -3.68
C HIS A 434 -8.12 -32.56 -3.24
N PHE A 435 -7.58 -32.67 -2.02
CA PHE A 435 -7.20 -33.96 -1.46
C PHE A 435 -8.43 -34.80 -1.14
N ALA A 436 -9.46 -34.20 -0.51
CA ALA A 436 -10.70 -34.91 -0.22
C ALA A 436 -11.36 -35.49 -1.49
N SER A 437 -11.51 -34.69 -2.56
CA SER A 437 -12.07 -35.20 -3.83
C SER A 437 -11.23 -36.33 -4.41
N PHE A 438 -9.91 -36.16 -4.41
CA PHE A 438 -8.98 -37.12 -5.00
C PHE A 438 -8.98 -38.45 -4.25
N LEU A 439 -8.90 -38.43 -2.92
CA LEU A 439 -8.92 -39.66 -2.12
C LEU A 439 -10.25 -40.40 -2.22
N HIS A 440 -11.38 -39.67 -2.26
CA HIS A 440 -12.68 -40.29 -2.50
C HIS A 440 -12.80 -40.91 -3.89
N TRP A 441 -12.28 -40.22 -4.91
CA TRP A 441 -12.25 -40.73 -6.28
C TRP A 441 -11.34 -41.97 -6.37
N LEU A 442 -10.14 -41.93 -5.79
CA LEU A 442 -9.17 -43.02 -5.82
C LEU A 442 -9.69 -44.27 -5.11
N ARG A 443 -10.36 -44.12 -3.96
CA ARG A 443 -11.06 -45.23 -3.29
C ARG A 443 -12.21 -45.81 -4.12
N TYR A 444 -12.82 -45.02 -4.99
CA TYR A 444 -13.93 -45.43 -5.85
C TYR A 444 -13.43 -46.13 -7.13
N THR A 445 -12.36 -45.64 -7.75
CA THR A 445 -11.83 -46.18 -9.02
C THR A 445 -10.77 -47.26 -8.84
N SER A 446 -10.01 -47.23 -7.74
CA SER A 446 -8.87 -48.11 -7.50
C SER A 446 -8.66 -48.35 -6.00
N PRO A 447 -9.56 -49.13 -5.36
CA PRO A 447 -9.57 -49.33 -3.91
C PRO A 447 -8.33 -50.05 -3.36
N GLU A 448 -7.57 -50.73 -4.22
CA GLU A 448 -6.38 -51.51 -3.88
C GLU A 448 -5.13 -50.63 -3.66
N VAL A 449 -5.16 -49.36 -4.05
CA VAL A 449 -4.01 -48.45 -3.94
C VAL A 449 -3.90 -47.88 -2.53
N ASP A 450 -2.73 -48.05 -1.89
CA ASP A 450 -2.47 -47.44 -0.57
C ASP A 450 -2.42 -45.91 -0.66
N LEU A 451 -3.02 -45.25 0.33
CA LEU A 451 -3.02 -43.81 0.49
C LEU A 451 -1.61 -43.25 0.72
N HIS A 452 -0.72 -44.05 1.32
CA HIS A 452 0.69 -43.67 1.49
C HIS A 452 1.42 -43.51 0.16
N ASP A 453 1.06 -44.33 -0.84
CA ASP A 453 1.62 -44.29 -2.18
C ASP A 453 0.99 -43.20 -3.06
N ALA A 454 -0.19 -42.72 -2.68
CA ALA A 454 -0.94 -41.69 -3.40
C ALA A 454 -0.57 -40.24 -3.02
N LEU A 455 0.12 -40.05 -1.89
CA LEU A 455 0.48 -38.75 -1.33
C LEU A 455 1.96 -38.67 -0.98
N HIS A 456 2.67 -37.79 -1.67
CA HIS A 456 4.10 -37.62 -1.47
C HIS A 456 4.44 -36.39 -0.64
N THR A 457 5.45 -36.56 0.22
CA THR A 457 6.15 -35.47 0.88
C THR A 457 7.22 -34.91 -0.07
N ARG A 458 7.90 -33.84 0.34
CA ARG A 458 9.00 -33.27 -0.44
C ARG A 458 10.12 -34.29 -0.71
N SER A 459 10.46 -35.14 0.27
CA SER A 459 11.51 -36.15 0.13
C SER A 459 11.06 -37.29 -0.79
N SER A 460 9.88 -37.86 -0.55
CA SER A 460 9.40 -38.97 -1.39
C SER A 460 9.09 -38.54 -2.83
N ALA A 461 8.59 -37.32 -3.05
CA ALA A 461 8.42 -36.77 -4.40
C ALA A 461 9.76 -36.57 -5.12
N ALA A 462 10.83 -36.24 -4.39
CA ALA A 462 12.16 -36.07 -4.97
C ALA A 462 12.80 -37.42 -5.33
N GLU A 463 12.61 -38.44 -4.49
CA GLU A 463 13.02 -39.81 -4.77
C GLU A 463 12.33 -40.37 -6.02
N LEU A 464 10.99 -40.23 -6.06
CA LEU A 464 10.18 -40.65 -7.19
C LEU A 464 10.54 -39.87 -8.47
N GLY A 465 10.83 -38.58 -8.36
CA GLY A 465 11.25 -37.74 -9.47
C GLY A 465 12.71 -37.87 -9.89
N GLY A 466 13.54 -38.57 -9.11
CA GLY A 466 14.98 -38.73 -9.36
C GLY A 466 15.74 -37.40 -9.25
N CYS A 467 15.38 -36.55 -8.30
CA CYS A 467 15.99 -35.24 -8.09
C CYS A 467 16.25 -34.94 -6.60
N ARG A 468 16.85 -33.78 -6.29
CA ARG A 468 17.06 -33.37 -4.89
C ARG A 468 15.79 -32.74 -4.31
N PRO A 469 15.50 -32.88 -3.00
CA PRO A 469 14.33 -32.25 -2.35
C PRO A 469 14.20 -30.74 -2.56
N VAL A 470 15.34 -30.03 -2.68
CA VAL A 470 15.38 -28.59 -2.97
C VAL A 470 14.82 -28.26 -4.36
N VAL A 471 14.95 -29.17 -5.32
CA VAL A 471 14.40 -29.00 -6.68
C VAL A 471 12.87 -29.03 -6.63
N ILE A 472 12.28 -29.98 -5.92
CA ILE A 472 10.81 -30.05 -5.71
C ILE A 472 10.32 -28.77 -5.01
N GLU A 473 10.99 -28.34 -3.95
CA GLU A 473 10.65 -27.09 -3.23
C GLU A 473 10.63 -25.88 -4.17
N ASN A 474 11.64 -25.76 -5.05
CA ASN A 474 11.75 -24.66 -6.01
C ASN A 474 10.65 -24.74 -7.08
N LEU A 475 10.38 -25.92 -7.64
CA LEU A 475 9.35 -26.11 -8.65
C LEU A 475 7.94 -25.87 -8.10
N VAL A 476 7.69 -26.24 -6.83
CA VAL A 476 6.46 -25.88 -6.12
C VAL A 476 6.39 -24.38 -5.89
N ARG A 477 7.48 -23.74 -5.45
CA ARG A 477 7.52 -22.28 -5.26
C ARG A 477 7.27 -21.50 -6.54
N GLU A 478 7.72 -22.02 -7.68
CA GLU A 478 7.45 -21.47 -9.01
C GLU A 478 6.03 -21.77 -9.51
N GLY A 479 5.25 -22.58 -8.80
CA GLY A 479 3.88 -22.97 -9.16
C GLY A 479 3.81 -23.98 -10.31
N LEU A 480 4.91 -24.69 -10.61
CA LEU A 480 4.97 -25.70 -11.66
C LEU A 480 4.52 -27.08 -11.18
N ILE A 481 4.74 -27.38 -9.89
CA ILE A 481 4.22 -28.58 -9.23
C ILE A 481 3.13 -28.14 -8.25
N PRO A 482 1.87 -28.59 -8.42
CA PRO A 482 0.81 -28.33 -7.46
C PRO A 482 1.10 -29.04 -6.13
N ALA A 483 1.03 -28.31 -5.03
CA ALA A 483 1.19 -28.86 -3.70
C ALA A 483 0.25 -28.17 -2.70
N GLN A 484 0.00 -28.81 -1.56
CA GLN A 484 -0.50 -28.15 -0.36
C GLN A 484 0.63 -28.06 0.66
N ARG A 485 0.78 -26.89 1.28
CA ARG A 485 1.75 -26.68 2.35
C ARG A 485 1.08 -26.85 3.71
N HIS A 486 1.67 -27.68 4.56
CA HIS A 486 1.28 -27.83 5.96
C HIS A 486 2.52 -27.56 6.83
N GLY A 487 2.69 -26.30 7.24
CA GLY A 487 3.90 -25.85 7.93
C GLY A 487 5.15 -25.95 7.03
N ARG A 488 6.12 -26.78 7.44
CA ARG A 488 7.36 -27.04 6.69
C ARG A 488 7.22 -28.17 5.66
N GLU A 489 6.15 -28.95 5.75
CA GLU A 489 5.92 -30.09 4.88
C GLU A 489 5.08 -29.71 3.65
N LEU A 490 5.32 -30.44 2.57
CA LEU A 490 4.54 -30.39 1.34
C LEU A 490 3.76 -31.69 1.22
N ARG A 491 2.51 -31.60 0.79
CA ARG A 491 1.71 -32.74 0.34
C ARG A 491 1.44 -32.57 -1.14
N ILE A 492 1.83 -33.57 -1.93
CA ILE A 492 1.71 -33.58 -3.37
C ILE A 492 0.97 -34.87 -3.76
N ARG A 493 -0.03 -34.78 -4.63
CA ARG A 493 -0.71 -35.98 -5.16
C ARG A 493 0.18 -36.64 -6.21
N THR A 494 0.28 -37.96 -6.21
CA THR A 494 1.11 -38.71 -7.17
C THR A 494 0.79 -38.35 -8.61
N MET A 495 -0.49 -38.29 -8.97
CA MET A 495 -0.93 -37.91 -10.33
C MET A 495 -0.57 -36.47 -10.70
N ASP A 496 -0.59 -35.52 -9.75
CA ASP A 496 -0.17 -34.14 -10.01
C ASP A 496 1.34 -34.05 -10.30
N LEU A 497 2.13 -34.92 -9.68
CA LEU A 497 3.57 -34.95 -9.88
C LEU A 497 3.93 -35.42 -11.31
N TYR A 498 3.30 -36.50 -11.79
CA TYR A 498 3.44 -36.96 -13.17
C TYR A 498 2.86 -35.96 -14.18
N ALA A 499 1.68 -35.38 -13.89
CA ALA A 499 1.08 -34.35 -14.73
C ALA A 499 1.93 -33.09 -14.86
N ALA A 500 2.65 -32.70 -13.80
CA ALA A 500 3.57 -31.58 -13.86
C ALA A 500 4.70 -31.80 -14.88
N ALA A 501 5.21 -33.03 -15.01
CA ALA A 501 6.20 -33.37 -16.03
C ALA A 501 5.62 -33.37 -17.46
N VAL A 502 4.34 -33.73 -17.62
CA VAL A 502 3.65 -33.66 -18.93
C VAL A 502 3.37 -32.22 -19.36
N PHE A 503 2.94 -31.35 -18.44
CA PHE A 503 2.54 -29.98 -18.75
C PHE A 503 3.66 -28.95 -18.64
N SER A 504 4.82 -29.30 -18.06
CA SER A 504 5.97 -28.41 -17.93
C SER A 504 7.28 -29.08 -18.36
N ALA A 505 7.85 -28.58 -19.45
CA ALA A 505 9.17 -29.01 -19.93
C ALA A 505 10.28 -28.79 -18.89
N LYS A 506 10.15 -27.77 -18.03
CA LYS A 506 11.11 -27.53 -16.94
C LYS A 506 11.04 -28.62 -15.89
N VAL A 507 9.84 -29.07 -15.52
CA VAL A 507 9.68 -30.18 -14.56
C VAL A 507 10.22 -31.47 -15.16
N ALA A 508 9.88 -31.79 -16.42
CA ALA A 508 10.40 -32.99 -17.10
C ALA A 508 11.93 -33.05 -17.17
N ARG A 509 12.60 -31.90 -17.35
CA ARG A 509 14.07 -31.81 -17.36
C ARG A 509 14.68 -31.95 -15.96
N MET A 510 14.05 -31.35 -14.95
CA MET A 510 14.59 -31.31 -13.59
C MET A 510 14.26 -32.56 -12.77
N CYS A 511 13.21 -33.31 -13.17
CA CYS A 511 12.74 -34.54 -12.54
C CYS A 511 12.62 -35.65 -13.60
N PRO A 512 13.75 -36.23 -14.05
CA PRO A 512 13.80 -37.07 -15.24
C PRO A 512 13.00 -38.38 -15.11
N LYS A 513 12.82 -38.92 -13.90
CA LYS A 513 12.06 -40.16 -13.66
C LYS A 513 10.54 -39.98 -13.80
N LEU A 514 10.03 -38.74 -13.84
CA LEU A 514 8.60 -38.44 -14.04
C LEU A 514 8.22 -38.32 -15.52
N LYS A 515 9.20 -38.36 -16.42
CA LYS A 515 8.95 -38.17 -17.85
C LYS A 515 8.14 -39.39 -18.35
N PRO A 516 7.04 -39.18 -19.11
CA PRO A 516 6.29 -40.29 -19.68
C PRO A 516 7.22 -41.07 -20.61
N LYS A 517 7.21 -42.39 -20.46
CA LYS A 517 8.01 -43.32 -21.27
C LYS A 517 7.44 -43.41 -22.69
N ASP A 518 6.11 -43.49 -22.77
CA ASP A 518 5.38 -43.70 -24.02
C ASP A 518 4.27 -42.67 -24.28
N VAL A 519 3.86 -42.60 -25.55
CA VAL A 519 2.74 -41.76 -26.00
C VAL A 519 1.44 -42.13 -25.27
N ARG A 520 1.21 -43.42 -24.99
CA ARG A 520 0.01 -43.90 -24.28
C ARG A 520 -0.07 -43.37 -22.85
N GLU A 521 1.04 -43.42 -22.11
CA GLU A 521 1.14 -42.91 -20.74
C GLU A 521 0.86 -41.41 -20.69
N ARG A 522 1.42 -40.66 -21.66
CA ARG A 522 1.12 -39.23 -21.82
C ARG A 522 -0.36 -38.96 -22.09
N HIS A 523 -1.02 -39.77 -22.93
CA HIS A 523 -2.44 -39.63 -23.22
C HIS A 523 -3.32 -39.95 -22.02
N SER A 524 -2.96 -40.95 -21.22
CA SER A 524 -3.65 -41.28 -19.97
C SER A 524 -3.62 -40.10 -19.00
N VAL A 525 -2.46 -39.50 -18.75
CA VAL A 525 -2.32 -38.30 -17.91
C VAL A 525 -3.13 -37.12 -18.48
N ILE A 526 -3.13 -36.90 -19.80
CA ILE A 526 -3.96 -35.85 -20.41
C ILE A 526 -5.46 -36.13 -20.26
N GLY A 527 -5.87 -37.41 -20.30
CA GLY A 527 -7.26 -37.84 -20.11
C GLY A 527 -7.81 -37.57 -18.71
N GLU A 528 -6.94 -37.57 -17.70
CA GLU A 528 -7.29 -37.28 -16.31
C GLU A 528 -7.26 -35.78 -15.95
N TYR A 529 -6.61 -34.94 -16.76
CA TYR A 529 -6.51 -33.50 -16.58
C TYR A 529 -7.22 -32.73 -17.69
N LEU A 530 -8.51 -32.49 -17.47
CA LEU A 530 -9.43 -31.93 -18.44
C LEU A 530 -9.21 -30.43 -18.65
N SER A 531 -9.34 -30.01 -19.90
CA SER A 531 -9.53 -28.59 -20.24
C SER A 531 -10.90 -28.10 -19.75
N PHE A 532 -11.09 -26.78 -19.68
CA PHE A 532 -12.41 -26.23 -19.35
C PHE A 532 -13.50 -26.60 -20.36
N GLU A 533 -13.13 -26.84 -21.63
CA GLU A 533 -14.06 -27.26 -22.68
C GLU A 533 -14.48 -28.73 -22.49
N GLN A 534 -13.52 -29.60 -22.18
CA GLN A 534 -13.81 -31.00 -21.87
C GLN A 534 -14.64 -31.14 -20.59
N ALA A 535 -14.34 -30.34 -19.57
CA ALA A 535 -15.13 -30.32 -18.33
C ALA A 535 -16.55 -29.78 -18.57
N ALA A 536 -16.71 -28.76 -19.40
CA ALA A 536 -18.01 -28.22 -19.81
C ALA A 536 -18.89 -29.26 -20.51
N ALA A 537 -18.31 -30.00 -21.46
CA ALA A 537 -19.00 -31.09 -22.14
C ALA A 537 -19.46 -32.19 -21.15
N ARG A 538 -18.58 -32.64 -20.24
CA ARG A 538 -18.94 -33.66 -19.23
C ARG A 538 -20.00 -33.20 -18.24
N LEU A 539 -19.95 -31.92 -17.83
CA LEU A 539 -20.92 -31.35 -16.90
C LEU A 539 -22.23 -30.91 -17.57
N LYS A 540 -22.31 -30.94 -18.91
CA LYS A 540 -23.42 -30.40 -19.71
C LYS A 540 -23.71 -28.93 -19.35
N ARG A 541 -22.66 -28.11 -19.29
CA ARG A 541 -22.72 -26.67 -18.94
C ARG A 541 -21.88 -25.84 -19.90
N PRO A 542 -22.19 -24.55 -20.10
CA PRO A 542 -21.34 -23.68 -20.90
C PRO A 542 -19.97 -23.47 -20.23
N VAL A 543 -18.93 -23.28 -21.05
CA VAL A 543 -17.54 -23.07 -20.62
C VAL A 543 -17.42 -21.83 -19.73
N SER A 544 -18.16 -20.77 -20.08
CA SER A 544 -18.28 -19.55 -19.27
C SER A 544 -18.79 -19.81 -17.85
N GLU A 545 -19.76 -20.71 -17.69
CA GLU A 545 -20.29 -21.11 -16.38
C GLU A 545 -19.27 -21.95 -15.60
N VAL A 546 -18.60 -22.90 -16.26
CA VAL A 546 -17.53 -23.69 -15.62
C VAL A 546 -16.41 -22.76 -15.12
N ARG A 547 -15.98 -21.79 -15.92
CA ARG A 547 -14.97 -20.79 -15.50
C ARG A 547 -15.44 -19.94 -14.32
N ARG A 548 -16.73 -19.60 -14.29
CA ARG A 548 -17.32 -18.87 -13.17
C ARG A 548 -17.33 -19.72 -11.90
N LEU A 549 -17.76 -20.97 -11.99
CA LEU A 549 -17.77 -21.92 -10.86
C LEU A 549 -16.36 -22.18 -10.31
N VAL A 550 -15.35 -22.17 -11.19
CA VAL A 550 -13.94 -22.17 -10.78
C VAL A 550 -13.56 -20.89 -10.05
N ALA A 551 -13.97 -19.72 -10.54
CA ALA A 551 -13.70 -18.43 -9.88
C ALA A 551 -14.41 -18.32 -8.52
N GLU A 552 -15.63 -18.85 -8.41
CA GLU A 552 -16.43 -18.96 -7.18
C GLU A 552 -15.90 -20.08 -6.24
N LYS A 553 -14.84 -20.82 -6.65
CA LYS A 553 -14.23 -21.96 -5.94
C LYS A 553 -15.18 -23.15 -5.68
N ALA A 554 -16.30 -23.22 -6.40
CA ALA A 554 -17.22 -24.36 -6.38
C ALA A 554 -16.66 -25.56 -7.16
N LEU A 555 -15.88 -25.30 -8.22
CA LEU A 555 -15.06 -26.28 -8.92
C LEU A 555 -13.59 -26.01 -8.66
N LEU A 556 -12.87 -27.03 -8.21
CA LEU A 556 -11.45 -26.91 -7.88
C LEU A 556 -10.59 -27.15 -9.13
N THR A 557 -9.55 -26.32 -9.31
CA THR A 557 -8.65 -26.41 -10.47
C THR A 557 -7.21 -26.56 -10.03
N VAL A 558 -6.47 -27.33 -10.82
CA VAL A 558 -5.05 -27.57 -10.64
C VAL A 558 -4.27 -26.70 -11.62
N ARG A 559 -3.15 -26.14 -11.16
CA ARG A 559 -2.28 -25.26 -11.96
C ARG A 559 -0.89 -25.85 -12.12
N PHE A 560 -0.44 -25.90 -13.37
CA PHE A 560 0.92 -26.28 -13.76
C PHE A 560 1.58 -25.09 -14.46
N GLY A 561 2.05 -24.13 -13.68
CA GLY A 561 2.49 -22.83 -14.17
C GLY A 561 1.35 -22.04 -14.81
N GLN A 562 1.42 -21.84 -16.13
CA GLN A 562 0.38 -21.13 -16.91
C GLN A 562 -0.76 -22.05 -17.35
N VAL A 563 -0.63 -23.37 -17.20
CA VAL A 563 -1.64 -24.34 -17.63
C VAL A 563 -2.64 -24.58 -16.50
N HIS A 564 -3.91 -24.35 -16.77
CA HIS A 564 -5.00 -24.55 -15.80
C HIS A 564 -5.87 -25.74 -16.25
N ARG A 565 -6.05 -26.73 -15.36
CA ARG A 565 -6.81 -27.96 -15.64
C ARG A 565 -7.74 -28.31 -14.49
N LEU A 566 -8.75 -29.13 -14.76
CA LEU A 566 -9.50 -29.84 -13.73
C LEU A 566 -9.06 -31.29 -13.72
N HIS A 567 -8.78 -31.81 -12.53
CA HIS A 567 -8.63 -33.25 -12.38
C HIS A 567 -10.01 -33.92 -12.44
N VAL A 568 -10.10 -35.09 -13.07
CA VAL A 568 -11.35 -35.84 -13.25
C VAL A 568 -12.08 -36.11 -11.93
N SER A 569 -11.35 -36.28 -10.82
CA SER A 569 -11.93 -36.46 -9.48
C SER A 569 -12.90 -35.37 -9.04
N GLU A 570 -12.86 -34.18 -9.63
CA GLU A 570 -13.78 -33.08 -9.31
C GLU A 570 -15.12 -33.18 -10.04
N ILE A 571 -15.18 -33.90 -11.16
CA ILE A 571 -16.36 -33.90 -12.05
C ILE A 571 -16.87 -35.30 -12.41
N GLU A 572 -16.27 -36.36 -11.86
CA GLU A 572 -16.72 -37.74 -12.01
C GLU A 572 -16.92 -38.43 -10.66
N GLY A 573 -17.69 -39.54 -10.68
CA GLY A 573 -17.96 -40.36 -9.50
C GLY A 573 -18.45 -39.53 -8.30
N PRO A 574 -17.85 -39.71 -7.11
CA PRO A 574 -18.20 -38.95 -5.91
C PRO A 574 -18.08 -37.43 -6.06
N GLY A 575 -17.13 -36.95 -6.88
CA GLY A 575 -16.94 -35.53 -7.16
C GLY A 575 -18.12 -34.91 -7.88
N LEU A 576 -18.67 -35.62 -8.88
CA LEU A 576 -19.87 -35.19 -9.60
C LEU A 576 -21.09 -35.11 -8.68
N VAL A 577 -21.26 -36.07 -7.77
CA VAL A 577 -22.36 -36.08 -6.80
C VAL A 577 -22.26 -34.88 -5.86
N ARG A 578 -21.07 -34.61 -5.33
CA ARG A 578 -20.82 -33.43 -4.50
C ARG A 578 -21.07 -32.14 -5.28
N PHE A 579 -20.59 -32.06 -6.52
CA PHE A 579 -20.80 -30.92 -7.40
C PHE A 579 -22.29 -30.66 -7.64
N LYS A 580 -23.08 -31.69 -7.96
CA LYS A 580 -24.53 -31.57 -8.17
C LYS A 580 -25.31 -31.12 -6.92
N LYS A 581 -24.81 -31.43 -5.71
CA LYS A 581 -25.37 -30.91 -4.45
C LYS A 581 -25.07 -29.43 -4.23
N ILE A 582 -23.89 -28.96 -4.67
CA ILE A 582 -23.44 -27.56 -4.49
C ILE A 582 -24.00 -26.65 -5.59
N ALA A 583 -24.06 -27.15 -6.83
CA ALA A 583 -24.48 -26.41 -8.01
C ALA A 583 -25.65 -27.12 -8.68
N GLU A 584 -26.83 -26.52 -8.58
CA GLU A 584 -28.04 -26.99 -9.27
C GLU A 584 -27.78 -27.20 -10.77
N PRO A 585 -28.36 -28.24 -11.40
CA PRO A 585 -28.24 -28.48 -12.83
C PRO A 585 -28.52 -27.20 -13.62
N TYR A 586 -27.71 -26.91 -14.63
CA TYR A 586 -27.94 -25.71 -15.44
C TYR A 586 -29.30 -25.88 -16.16
N PRO A 587 -30.32 -25.06 -15.83
CA PRO A 587 -31.65 -25.29 -16.36
C PRO A 587 -31.62 -25.03 -17.88
N PRO A 588 -32.22 -25.91 -18.70
CA PRO A 588 -32.44 -25.60 -20.09
C PRO A 588 -33.29 -24.32 -20.18
N LEU A 589 -33.01 -23.47 -21.17
CA LEU A 589 -33.70 -22.20 -21.34
C LEU A 589 -35.23 -22.39 -21.43
N LYS A 590 -35.97 -21.94 -20.41
CA LYS A 590 -37.44 -21.81 -20.44
C LYS A 590 -37.85 -20.36 -20.71
N TYR A 591 -37.81 -19.88 -21.96
CA TYR A 591 -38.41 -18.58 -22.34
C TYR A 591 -38.94 -18.54 -23.79
N HIS A 592 -39.89 -17.63 -24.01
CA HIS A 592 -40.58 -17.37 -25.27
C HIS A 592 -39.59 -16.94 -26.37
N ARG A 593 -39.54 -17.72 -27.45
CA ARG A 593 -38.61 -17.55 -28.56
C ARG A 593 -39.16 -16.50 -29.54
N SER A 594 -38.67 -15.27 -29.50
CA SER A 594 -38.78 -14.36 -30.65
C SER A 594 -37.39 -13.91 -31.11
N PHE A 595 -37.15 -14.10 -32.42
CA PHE A 595 -35.95 -13.80 -33.23
C PHE A 595 -34.57 -14.38 -32.84
N SER A 596 -34.26 -14.60 -31.56
CA SER A 596 -32.98 -15.16 -31.10
C SER A 596 -33.21 -16.50 -30.37
N GLN A 597 -32.71 -17.60 -30.93
CA GLN A 597 -33.11 -18.96 -30.55
C GLN A 597 -31.97 -19.82 -29.98
N MET A 598 -30.71 -19.46 -30.20
CA MET A 598 -29.56 -20.26 -29.79
C MET A 598 -28.73 -19.57 -28.71
N THR A 599 -28.26 -20.33 -27.74
CA THR A 599 -27.22 -19.85 -26.81
C THR A 599 -25.87 -19.73 -27.49
N VAL A 600 -24.96 -18.98 -26.85
CA VAL A 600 -23.55 -18.95 -27.26
C VAL A 600 -22.92 -20.35 -27.27
N ASN A 601 -23.35 -21.25 -26.38
CA ASN A 601 -22.83 -22.62 -26.33
C ASN A 601 -23.36 -23.48 -27.48
N GLU A 602 -24.68 -23.50 -27.70
CA GLU A 602 -25.27 -24.21 -28.84
C GLU A 602 -24.68 -23.71 -30.17
N ALA A 603 -24.40 -22.41 -30.28
CA ALA A 603 -23.75 -21.86 -31.46
C ALA A 603 -22.25 -22.20 -31.54
N ALA A 604 -21.56 -22.32 -30.41
CA ALA A 604 -20.18 -22.76 -30.35
C ALA A 604 -20.05 -24.22 -30.81
N ASP A 605 -20.96 -25.08 -30.33
CA ASP A 605 -21.05 -26.48 -30.72
C ASP A 605 -21.38 -26.62 -32.22
N GLU A 606 -22.40 -25.89 -32.70
CA GLU A 606 -22.80 -25.88 -34.13
C GLU A 606 -21.69 -25.35 -35.07
N LEU A 607 -20.88 -24.40 -34.61
CA LEU A 607 -19.77 -23.83 -35.40
C LEU A 607 -18.44 -24.57 -35.21
N GLY A 608 -18.34 -25.50 -34.25
CA GLY A 608 -17.08 -26.14 -33.87
C GLY A 608 -16.04 -25.11 -33.40
N LEU A 609 -16.46 -24.14 -32.61
CA LEU A 609 -15.65 -23.01 -32.13
C LEU A 609 -15.73 -22.88 -30.61
N SER A 610 -14.77 -22.16 -30.01
CA SER A 610 -14.90 -21.77 -28.59
C SER A 610 -15.97 -20.68 -28.41
N GLU A 611 -16.68 -20.68 -27.26
CA GLU A 611 -17.62 -19.61 -26.88
C GLU A 611 -17.01 -18.20 -26.98
N ARG A 612 -15.70 -18.07 -26.69
CA ARG A 612 -14.98 -16.79 -26.77
C ARG A 612 -14.88 -16.29 -28.20
N THR A 613 -14.67 -17.19 -29.15
CA THR A 613 -14.64 -16.87 -30.58
C THR A 613 -16.02 -16.46 -31.06
N VAL A 614 -17.07 -17.18 -30.64
CA VAL A 614 -18.47 -16.83 -30.93
C VAL A 614 -18.81 -15.44 -30.38
N LEU A 615 -18.48 -15.15 -29.12
CA LEU A 615 -18.67 -13.81 -28.52
C LEU A 615 -17.88 -12.71 -29.24
N ARG A 616 -16.69 -13.02 -29.75
CA ARG A 616 -15.92 -12.06 -30.57
C ARG A 616 -16.65 -11.77 -31.88
N TRP A 617 -17.21 -12.79 -32.54
CA TRP A 617 -17.97 -12.64 -33.77
C TRP A 617 -19.28 -11.86 -33.56
N VAL A 618 -19.92 -12.03 -32.40
CA VAL A 618 -21.08 -11.21 -32.01
C VAL A 618 -20.68 -9.75 -31.83
N ARG A 619 -19.58 -9.48 -31.12
CA ARG A 619 -19.08 -8.11 -30.91
C ARG A 619 -18.63 -7.42 -32.18
N SER A 620 -18.11 -8.18 -33.15
CA SER A 620 -17.75 -7.66 -34.47
C SER A 620 -18.93 -7.53 -35.43
N GLY A 621 -20.15 -7.88 -34.99
CA GLY A 621 -21.36 -7.85 -35.81
C GLY A 621 -21.48 -8.98 -36.84
N ALA A 622 -20.58 -9.96 -36.82
CA ALA A 622 -20.59 -11.11 -37.73
C ALA A 622 -21.69 -12.13 -37.39
N LEU A 623 -22.11 -12.20 -36.13
CA LEU A 623 -23.27 -12.97 -35.68
C LEU A 623 -24.27 -12.02 -35.00
N LEU A 624 -25.53 -12.06 -35.47
CA LEU A 624 -26.62 -11.34 -34.79
C LEU A 624 -26.94 -12.00 -33.45
N GLY A 625 -26.88 -11.20 -32.38
CA GLY A 625 -27.23 -11.63 -31.05
C GLY A 625 -27.79 -10.48 -30.19
N ALA A 626 -28.67 -10.82 -29.26
CA ALA A 626 -29.23 -9.93 -28.26
C ALA A 626 -29.01 -10.51 -26.87
N TYR A 627 -29.02 -9.67 -25.83
CA TYR A 627 -28.98 -10.18 -24.46
C TYR A 627 -30.25 -10.98 -24.15
N ALA A 628 -30.09 -12.12 -23.48
CA ALA A 628 -31.21 -12.84 -22.90
C ALA A 628 -31.91 -11.91 -21.91
N SER A 629 -33.17 -11.57 -22.21
CA SER A 629 -33.97 -10.68 -21.39
C SER A 629 -35.30 -11.32 -21.02
N ARG A 630 -35.87 -10.87 -19.90
CA ARG A 630 -37.24 -11.16 -19.51
C ARG A 630 -37.95 -9.84 -19.26
N LYS A 631 -39.16 -9.69 -19.80
CA LYS A 631 -40.01 -8.54 -19.50
C LYS A 631 -40.39 -8.56 -18.03
N LYS A 632 -40.04 -7.49 -17.31
CA LYS A 632 -40.51 -7.23 -15.95
C LYS A 632 -41.16 -5.85 -15.88
N TRP A 633 -42.20 -5.73 -15.07
CA TRP A 633 -42.77 -4.43 -14.73
C TRP A 633 -41.76 -3.64 -13.90
N ARG A 634 -41.45 -2.42 -14.33
CA ARG A 634 -40.64 -1.45 -13.59
C ARG A 634 -41.26 -0.06 -13.72
N TRP A 635 -41.15 0.71 -12.65
CA TRP A 635 -41.55 2.12 -12.64
C TRP A 635 -40.49 2.95 -13.36
N ASN A 636 -40.89 3.76 -14.34
CA ASN A 636 -40.00 4.69 -15.02
C ASN A 636 -39.78 5.96 -14.16
N SER A 637 -38.90 6.87 -14.63
CA SER A 637 -38.59 8.15 -13.95
C SER A 637 -39.80 9.09 -13.79
N TYR A 638 -40.91 8.80 -14.48
CA TYR A 638 -42.17 9.54 -14.42
C TYR A 638 -43.23 8.85 -13.56
N GLY A 639 -42.87 7.75 -12.87
CA GLY A 639 -43.81 7.03 -12.01
C GLY A 639 -44.88 6.23 -12.75
N VAL A 640 -44.63 5.84 -14.01
CA VAL A 640 -45.52 4.96 -14.79
C VAL A 640 -44.94 3.54 -14.83
N PRO A 641 -45.73 2.49 -14.58
CA PRO A 641 -45.26 1.12 -14.71
C PRO A 641 -45.12 0.75 -16.19
N VAL A 642 -43.90 0.44 -16.62
CA VAL A 642 -43.60 0.02 -18.00
C VAL A 642 -42.97 -1.37 -17.96
N LYS A 643 -43.30 -2.21 -18.95
CA LYS A 643 -42.60 -3.49 -19.15
C LYS A 643 -41.24 -3.21 -19.76
N VAL A 644 -40.18 -3.41 -18.97
CA VAL A 644 -38.79 -3.24 -19.41
C VAL A 644 -38.14 -4.61 -19.55
N ASP A 645 -37.33 -4.77 -20.60
CA ASP A 645 -36.49 -5.94 -20.77
C ASP A 645 -35.37 -5.93 -19.73
N VAL A 646 -35.47 -6.82 -18.75
CA VAL A 646 -34.44 -7.00 -17.72
C VAL A 646 -33.54 -8.14 -18.15
N PRO A 647 -32.21 -7.95 -18.22
CA PRO A 647 -31.29 -9.02 -18.56
C PRO A 647 -31.44 -10.18 -17.58
N THR A 648 -31.62 -11.37 -18.12
CA THR A 648 -31.68 -12.65 -17.38
C THR A 648 -30.42 -13.47 -17.66
N ASN A 649 -30.25 -14.58 -16.94
CA ASN A 649 -29.08 -15.45 -17.06
C ASN A 649 -27.74 -14.71 -16.96
N ARG A 650 -27.68 -13.73 -16.03
CA ARG A 650 -26.49 -12.89 -15.76
C ARG A 650 -25.91 -12.22 -17.02
N GLY A 651 -26.75 -11.86 -17.99
CA GLY A 651 -26.32 -11.20 -19.23
C GLY A 651 -25.82 -12.16 -20.32
N GLY A 652 -26.25 -13.42 -20.30
CA GLY A 652 -26.01 -14.35 -21.42
C GLY A 652 -26.59 -13.82 -22.73
N ALA A 653 -25.89 -14.02 -23.86
CA ALA A 653 -26.37 -13.62 -25.18
C ALA A 653 -27.16 -14.76 -25.85
N LEU A 654 -28.26 -14.42 -26.51
CA LEU A 654 -28.98 -15.27 -27.44
C LEU A 654 -28.65 -14.84 -28.86
N LEU A 655 -28.43 -15.80 -29.72
CA LEU A 655 -28.02 -15.64 -31.11
C LEU A 655 -29.16 -16.02 -32.04
N SER A 656 -29.22 -15.35 -33.18
CA SER A 656 -30.13 -15.72 -34.26
C SER A 656 -29.67 -17.05 -34.86
N ALA A 657 -30.52 -18.07 -34.82
CA ALA A 657 -30.21 -19.37 -35.43
C ALA A 657 -29.88 -19.23 -36.92
N ARG A 658 -30.53 -18.27 -37.62
CA ARG A 658 -30.30 -18.01 -39.05
C ARG A 658 -28.85 -17.58 -39.32
N THR A 659 -28.28 -16.70 -38.49
CA THR A 659 -26.90 -16.23 -38.69
C THR A 659 -25.88 -17.29 -38.31
N VAL A 660 -26.16 -18.08 -37.27
CA VAL A 660 -25.31 -19.20 -36.86
C VAL A 660 -25.29 -20.29 -37.94
N ILE A 661 -26.44 -20.71 -38.47
CA ILE A 661 -26.53 -21.70 -39.55
C ILE A 661 -25.86 -21.18 -40.82
N ALA A 662 -26.04 -19.90 -41.18
CA ALA A 662 -25.34 -19.31 -42.32
C ALA A 662 -23.81 -19.33 -42.14
N ALA A 663 -23.32 -19.05 -40.93
CA ALA A 663 -21.91 -19.11 -40.61
C ALA A 663 -21.36 -20.56 -40.61
N ARG A 664 -22.14 -21.55 -40.13
CA ARG A 664 -21.81 -22.99 -40.26
C ARG A 664 -21.67 -23.38 -41.72
N ARG A 665 -22.67 -23.08 -42.55
CA ARG A 665 -22.65 -23.37 -44.00
C ARG A 665 -21.44 -22.77 -44.68
N LEU A 666 -21.11 -21.52 -44.38
CA LEU A 666 -19.93 -20.86 -44.93
C LEU A 666 -18.62 -21.55 -44.51
N ARG A 667 -18.53 -22.06 -43.27
CA ARG A 667 -17.39 -22.87 -42.82
C ARG A 667 -17.32 -24.22 -43.53
N GLN A 668 -18.46 -24.87 -43.79
CA GLN A 668 -18.55 -26.12 -44.55
C GLN A 668 -18.11 -25.95 -46.00
N VAL A 669 -18.54 -24.87 -46.67
CA VAL A 669 -18.07 -24.53 -48.03
C VAL A 669 -16.54 -24.33 -48.05
N ARG A 670 -15.97 -23.78 -46.98
CA ARG A 670 -14.52 -23.56 -46.84
C ARG A 670 -13.73 -24.79 -46.35
N GLY A 671 -14.39 -25.94 -46.14
CA GLY A 671 -13.74 -27.15 -45.63
C GLY A 671 -13.29 -27.08 -44.17
N LEU A 672 -13.80 -26.11 -43.39
CA LEU A 672 -13.49 -25.94 -41.96
C LEU A 672 -14.41 -26.76 -41.04
N GLN A 673 -15.47 -27.35 -41.60
CA GLN A 673 -16.42 -28.26 -40.95
C GLN A 673 -16.91 -29.29 -41.97
N PRO A 674 -17.33 -30.50 -41.53
CA PRO A 674 -17.88 -31.52 -42.41
C PRO A 674 -19.18 -31.04 -43.07
N ARG A 675 -19.40 -31.41 -44.34
CA ARG A 675 -20.60 -31.06 -45.11
C ARG A 675 -21.82 -31.81 -44.60
N ASP A 676 -23.00 -31.26 -44.87
CA ASP A 676 -24.26 -31.91 -44.48
C ASP A 676 -24.55 -33.07 -45.44
N LEU A 677 -24.71 -34.27 -44.90
CA LEU A 677 -24.99 -35.48 -45.66
C LEU A 677 -26.46 -35.51 -46.10
N ILE A 678 -26.71 -35.68 -47.40
CA ILE A 678 -28.03 -35.98 -47.96
C ILE A 678 -28.06 -37.44 -48.34
N GLU A 679 -28.94 -38.19 -47.70
CA GLU A 679 -29.16 -39.59 -47.99
C GLU A 679 -29.78 -39.77 -49.38
N VAL A 680 -29.17 -40.63 -50.19
CA VAL A 680 -29.66 -40.99 -51.52
C VAL A 680 -29.65 -42.50 -51.66
N THR A 681 -30.77 -43.04 -52.09
CA THR A 681 -30.95 -44.47 -52.36
C THR A 681 -30.38 -44.86 -53.72
N ARG A 682 -30.04 -46.15 -53.90
CA ARG A 682 -29.57 -46.67 -55.20
C ARG A 682 -30.62 -46.50 -56.30
N GLY A 683 -31.90 -46.65 -55.98
CA GLY A 683 -33.01 -46.43 -56.92
C GLY A 683 -33.10 -44.97 -57.40
N GLN A 684 -33.02 -44.00 -56.48
CA GLN A 684 -32.93 -42.58 -56.84
C GLN A 684 -31.67 -42.28 -57.66
N LEU A 685 -30.59 -43.03 -57.39
CA LEU A 685 -29.34 -42.91 -58.13
C LEU A 685 -29.47 -43.33 -59.60
N SER A 686 -30.12 -44.47 -59.83
CA SER A 686 -30.39 -44.97 -61.17
C SER A 686 -31.42 -44.14 -61.95
N ALA A 687 -32.37 -43.51 -61.27
CA ALA A 687 -33.45 -42.74 -61.89
C ALA A 687 -33.05 -41.32 -62.33
N GLY A 688 -31.88 -40.83 -61.91
CA GLY A 688 -31.40 -39.47 -62.26
C GLY A 688 -32.17 -38.33 -61.57
N ASN A 689 -33.09 -38.63 -60.66
CA ASN A 689 -33.95 -37.67 -59.99
C ASN A 689 -33.35 -37.27 -58.64
N TYR A 690 -32.42 -36.31 -58.63
CA TYR A 690 -31.79 -35.82 -57.40
C TYR A 690 -32.13 -34.35 -57.11
N PRO A 691 -32.24 -33.98 -55.83
CA PRO A 691 -32.26 -32.57 -55.46
C PRO A 691 -30.90 -31.92 -55.78
N GLU A 692 -30.92 -30.69 -56.28
CA GLU A 692 -29.71 -29.91 -56.51
C GLU A 692 -28.97 -29.70 -55.18
N LEU A 693 -27.72 -30.18 -55.11
CA LEU A 693 -26.89 -30.04 -53.93
C LEU A 693 -26.48 -28.58 -53.74
N LYS A 694 -26.63 -28.09 -52.51
CA LYS A 694 -26.05 -26.81 -52.13
C LYS A 694 -24.56 -26.98 -51.83
N PRO A 695 -23.72 -25.93 -51.98
CA PRO A 695 -22.25 -26.05 -51.86
C PRO A 695 -21.71 -26.59 -50.50
N TRP A 696 -22.55 -26.63 -49.47
CA TRP A 696 -22.23 -27.14 -48.13
C TRP A 696 -22.79 -28.54 -47.87
N GLN A 697 -23.39 -29.20 -48.86
CA GLN A 697 -24.00 -30.52 -48.78
C GLN A 697 -23.20 -31.54 -49.60
N GLU A 698 -23.32 -32.81 -49.25
CA GLU A 698 -22.75 -33.93 -50.01
C GLU A 698 -23.69 -35.13 -49.95
N PHE A 699 -23.69 -35.96 -50.99
CA PHE A 699 -24.52 -37.17 -51.01
C PHE A 699 -23.89 -38.27 -50.17
N MET A 700 -24.72 -38.98 -49.40
CA MET A 700 -24.40 -40.22 -48.74
C MET A 700 -25.26 -41.32 -49.34
N LEU A 701 -24.61 -42.34 -49.92
CA LEU A 701 -25.31 -43.51 -50.43
C LEU A 701 -25.85 -44.31 -49.25
N VAL A 702 -27.16 -44.55 -49.23
CA VAL A 702 -27.79 -45.46 -48.27
C VAL A 702 -28.34 -46.64 -49.06
N ASP A 703 -28.04 -47.85 -48.59
CA ASP A 703 -28.61 -49.07 -49.16
C ASP A 703 -30.09 -49.15 -48.80
N ASP A 704 -30.94 -49.53 -49.75
CA ASP A 704 -32.39 -49.64 -49.57
C ASP A 704 -32.68 -50.64 -48.44
N LEU A 705 -32.91 -50.15 -47.23
CA LEU A 705 -33.36 -50.97 -46.11
C LEU A 705 -34.89 -51.09 -46.19
N SER A 706 -35.30 -52.33 -46.50
CA SER A 706 -36.62 -52.91 -46.31
C SER A 706 -37.53 -52.13 -45.35
N VAL A 707 -38.62 -51.62 -45.92
CA VAL A 707 -39.83 -51.21 -45.22
C VAL A 707 -40.20 -52.28 -44.17
N ALA A 708 -40.36 -51.85 -42.92
CA ALA A 708 -41.28 -52.46 -41.98
C ALA A 708 -42.55 -51.60 -41.96
#